data_AF-A0A7W0QW38-F1
#
_entry.id   AF-A0A7W0QW38-F1
#
_cell.length_a   1.000
_cell.length_b   1.000
_cell.length_c   1.000
_cell.angle_alpha   90.00
_cell.angle_beta   90.00
_cell.angle_gamma   90.00
#
_symmetry.space_group_name_H-M   'P 1'
#
loop_
_entity.id
_entity.type
_entity.pdbx_description
1 polymer ?
#
loop_
_entity_poly.entity_id
_entity_poly.type
_entity_poly.pdbx_seq_one_letter_code
_entity_poly.pdbx_strand_id
1 'polypeptide(L)'
;MSPAPALIDVVDPCTGLHSALYEGTLAHARTGAVTHAFSFDVAMVWLALEELPGALDAHPLWSARRPAPMRFRREDFHGAPGVPLDDAVRATIAEATGRRPSGPIRLLAHLRTWGWSFNPIVFYFVLTPDGAAVDTLVAEVTNTPWHQRHAYVLPIGARSQHEAVRFPKELHVSPFMDMDLDHAISFTPPGAETMTIAMDDWRGDDKVFGATLRLHRLPLDRASMGSVLRRHPLPAQRVSAGIYRQAVKLRLKGAPFRRHPKTRFVAPHRQESPVTSLVSPSFTGNPDRSHDDRPHPTSAAERVRSARTNHHAGSITPISVRPLPQRATRADRIARRILVELLDRFSGGRLTIIDADGKVTTHGGLTGADADLDVTVRLATPAVWREVALKGSKGLGESYIDGWWTTDDLVGLVRLLIRNLDGLDDFRNRFNRAIAPVADVARRLRPPSRSRDKREIAAHYDLGNDFFELFLDPTMAYSCGLFDGAETSLESAQEAKFDRLLRSIDLGPEDHLVEIGTGWGGLAVRAAQVFGARVTTTTISVEQHRYTTELVDRLGLNDRVTVLLSDYRDLTGTYSKLVSVEMIEAVDWRDQQTFFKTCNRLLEPDGRMALQAITVADNRFDRVRNTEDFIKRFVFPGSCIPSVDAITRASSRAGDFWVTQLDEFPQHYAETLHRWRDRLHEGHDEAVQRGYGDALLRLWDFYLAYCEGAFHERYVSLVQCVLARSGWVP
;
A
#
# COMPACT_ATOMS: atom_id res chain seq x y z
N MET A 1 38.87 -34.25 24.59
CA MET A 1 38.71 -32.82 24.90
C MET A 1 37.83 -32.23 23.81
N SER A 2 36.56 -31.98 24.11
CA SER A 2 35.69 -31.20 23.20
C SER A 2 36.32 -29.82 23.01
N PRO A 3 36.45 -29.30 21.79
CA PRO A 3 36.98 -27.95 21.59
C PRO A 3 36.11 -26.97 22.39
N ALA A 4 36.74 -26.03 23.09
CA ALA A 4 36.03 -24.94 23.74
C ALA A 4 35.09 -24.25 22.73
N PRO A 5 33.85 -23.90 23.10
CA PRO A 5 32.93 -23.26 22.19
C PRO A 5 33.59 -21.98 21.66
N ALA A 6 33.68 -21.86 20.34
CA ALA A 6 34.15 -20.63 19.70
C ALA A 6 33.24 -19.49 20.17
N LEU A 7 33.83 -18.48 20.82
CA LEU A 7 33.10 -17.29 21.26
C LEU A 7 32.43 -16.66 20.04
N ILE A 8 31.11 -16.48 20.10
CA ILE A 8 30.31 -15.90 19.01
C ILE A 8 30.43 -14.38 18.99
N ASP A 9 30.62 -13.80 20.17
CA ASP A 9 30.74 -12.36 20.36
C ASP A 9 32.20 -11.89 20.48
N VAL A 10 32.94 -11.99 19.37
CA VAL A 10 34.38 -11.69 19.32
C VAL A 10 34.64 -10.19 19.16
N VAL A 11 35.41 -9.61 20.10
CA VAL A 11 36.01 -8.27 19.95
C VAL A 11 37.25 -8.38 19.08
N ASP A 12 37.32 -7.57 18.02
CA ASP A 12 38.52 -7.47 17.20
C ASP A 12 39.66 -6.81 18.00
N PRO A 13 40.82 -7.47 18.17
CA PRO A 13 41.90 -6.92 19.00
C PRO A 13 42.53 -5.67 18.38
N CYS A 14 42.40 -5.44 17.07
CA CYS A 14 42.98 -4.30 16.38
C CYS A 14 42.07 -3.06 16.43
N THR A 15 40.76 -3.25 16.31
CA THR A 15 39.80 -2.12 16.33
C THR A 15 39.14 -1.90 17.68
N GLY A 16 39.15 -2.90 18.57
CA GLY A 16 38.42 -2.89 19.83
C GLY A 16 36.90 -2.98 19.65
N LEU A 17 36.42 -3.39 18.46
CA LEU A 17 35.00 -3.45 18.13
C LEU A 17 34.53 -4.90 17.94
N HIS A 18 33.29 -5.18 18.34
CA HIS A 18 32.54 -6.36 17.94
C HIS A 18 32.10 -6.27 16.46
N SER A 19 31.94 -5.05 15.94
CA SER A 19 31.62 -4.82 14.53
C SER A 19 32.77 -5.18 13.57
N ALA A 20 32.42 -5.71 12.40
CA ALA A 20 33.34 -6.19 11.39
C ALA A 20 32.82 -5.92 9.96
N LEU A 21 33.66 -6.17 8.97
CA LEU A 21 33.25 -6.30 7.57
C LEU A 21 33.28 -7.78 7.19
N TYR A 22 32.34 -8.19 6.33
CA TYR A 22 32.36 -9.51 5.73
C TYR A 22 32.41 -9.36 4.21
N GLU A 23 33.37 -10.01 3.57
CA GLU A 23 33.50 -10.08 2.11
C GLU A 23 33.49 -11.55 1.67
N GLY A 24 32.80 -11.86 0.56
CA GLY A 24 32.77 -13.22 0.05
C GLY A 24 31.82 -13.37 -1.13
N THR A 25 31.15 -14.51 -1.21
CA THR A 25 30.34 -14.89 -2.38
C THR A 25 28.93 -15.30 -1.98
N LEU A 26 27.95 -14.89 -2.78
CA LEU A 26 26.59 -15.38 -2.74
C LEU A 26 26.34 -16.24 -3.97
N ALA A 27 26.00 -17.51 -3.77
CA ALA A 27 25.69 -18.47 -4.81
C ALA A 27 24.21 -18.85 -4.76
N HIS A 28 23.54 -18.80 -5.90
CA HIS A 28 22.18 -19.29 -6.09
C HIS A 28 22.21 -20.52 -7.00
N ALA A 29 21.51 -21.57 -6.60
CA ALA A 29 21.33 -22.78 -7.39
C ALA A 29 19.85 -23.18 -7.38
N ARG A 30 19.30 -23.41 -8.57
CA ARG A 30 17.95 -23.91 -8.79
C ARG A 30 18.01 -25.29 -9.43
N THR A 31 17.28 -26.23 -8.84
CA THR A 31 17.25 -27.66 -9.19
C THR A 31 15.88 -28.14 -9.66
N GLY A 32 14.84 -27.30 -9.60
CA GLY A 32 13.49 -27.61 -10.11
C GLY A 32 13.40 -27.64 -11.64
N ALA A 33 12.21 -27.38 -12.20
CA ALA A 33 11.87 -27.53 -13.64
C ALA A 33 12.85 -26.89 -14.65
N VAL A 34 13.65 -25.91 -14.24
CA VAL A 34 14.74 -25.34 -15.05
C VAL A 34 15.99 -25.22 -14.17
N THR A 35 17.05 -25.91 -14.56
CA THR A 35 18.35 -25.82 -13.86
C THR A 35 19.05 -24.50 -14.18
N HIS A 36 19.40 -23.77 -13.13
CA HIS A 36 20.09 -22.49 -13.24
C HIS A 36 20.91 -22.20 -11.99
N ALA A 37 22.18 -21.86 -12.15
CA ALA A 37 23.04 -21.46 -11.06
C ALA A 37 23.89 -20.26 -11.45
N PHE A 38 24.20 -19.41 -10.47
CA PHE A 38 25.11 -18.29 -10.62
C PHE A 38 25.64 -17.86 -9.25
N SER A 39 26.81 -17.22 -9.24
CA SER A 39 27.38 -16.61 -8.04
C SER A 39 27.85 -15.20 -8.35
N PHE A 40 27.99 -14.39 -7.31
CA PHE A 40 28.57 -13.05 -7.38
C PHE A 40 29.18 -12.65 -6.05
N ASP A 41 30.14 -11.73 -6.11
CA ASP A 41 30.83 -11.22 -4.93
C ASP A 41 29.94 -10.26 -4.15
N VAL A 42 30.09 -10.29 -2.84
CA VAL A 42 29.25 -9.54 -1.91
C VAL A 42 30.07 -9.04 -0.73
N ALA A 43 29.75 -7.84 -0.26
CA ALA A 43 30.29 -7.25 0.95
C ALA A 43 29.15 -6.78 1.86
N MET A 44 29.18 -7.21 3.12
CA MET A 44 28.18 -6.91 4.14
C MET A 44 28.85 -6.36 5.39
N VAL A 45 28.12 -5.53 6.13
CA VAL A 45 28.56 -5.07 7.45
C VAL A 45 28.03 -6.00 8.51
N TRP A 46 28.87 -6.29 9.50
CA TRP A 46 28.50 -6.91 10.76
C TRP A 46 28.56 -5.83 11.84
N LEU A 47 27.42 -5.46 12.41
CA LEU A 47 27.32 -4.36 13.36
C LEU A 47 26.79 -4.85 14.70
N ALA A 48 27.53 -4.59 15.76
CA ALA A 48 26.98 -4.57 17.10
C ALA A 48 26.15 -3.29 17.26
N LEU A 49 24.86 -3.43 17.55
CA LEU A 49 23.94 -2.30 17.55
C LEU A 49 24.28 -1.27 18.64
N GLU A 50 24.86 -1.72 19.74
CA GLU A 50 25.36 -0.91 20.84
C GLU A 50 26.57 -0.02 20.46
N GLU A 51 27.31 -0.37 19.41
CA GLU A 51 28.45 0.41 18.92
C GLU A 51 28.02 1.51 17.94
N LEU A 52 26.76 1.52 17.53
CA LEU A 52 26.21 2.60 16.73
C LEU A 52 25.92 3.83 17.61
N PRO A 53 26.13 5.04 17.07
CA PRO A 53 26.51 5.33 15.68
C PRO A 53 28.03 5.37 15.41
N GLY A 54 28.88 5.11 16.41
CA GLY A 54 30.34 5.32 16.36
C GLY A 54 31.13 4.29 15.54
N ALA A 55 30.61 3.07 15.37
CA ALA A 55 31.28 1.97 14.68
C ALA A 55 31.78 2.29 13.26
N LEU A 56 31.20 3.30 12.59
CA LEU A 56 31.52 3.65 11.20
C LEU A 56 32.46 4.85 11.06
N ASP A 57 32.92 5.43 12.16
CA ASP A 57 33.66 6.71 12.15
C ASP A 57 35.13 6.56 11.68
N ALA A 58 35.64 5.31 11.58
CA ALA A 58 37.00 5.02 11.13
C ALA A 58 37.29 5.42 9.67
N HIS A 59 36.27 5.65 8.82
CA HIS A 59 36.46 6.06 7.43
C HIS A 59 35.56 7.25 7.05
N PRO A 60 36.09 8.33 6.41
CA PRO A 60 35.34 9.55 6.14
C PRO A 60 34.19 9.40 5.13
N LEU A 61 34.20 8.35 4.31
CA LEU A 61 33.11 8.02 3.39
C LEU A 61 32.07 7.06 3.97
N TRP A 62 32.17 6.74 5.26
CA TRP A 62 31.22 5.92 6.00
C TRP A 62 30.62 6.76 7.13
N SER A 63 29.35 6.55 7.46
CA SER A 63 28.75 7.19 8.64
C SER A 63 27.39 6.59 9.01
N ALA A 64 27.05 6.63 10.30
CA ALA A 64 25.68 6.49 10.76
C ALA A 64 24.98 7.85 11.02
N ARG A 65 25.75 8.94 11.20
CA ARG A 65 25.22 10.28 11.56
C ARG A 65 25.01 11.18 10.35
N ARG A 66 26.05 11.35 9.53
CA ARG A 66 26.07 12.31 8.42
C ARG A 66 25.81 11.66 7.06
N PRO A 67 25.43 12.43 6.02
CA PRO A 67 25.48 11.96 4.65
C PRO A 67 26.88 11.44 4.29
N ALA A 68 26.95 10.22 3.79
CA ALA A 68 28.18 9.55 3.39
C ALA A 68 27.86 8.55 2.26
N PRO A 69 28.83 8.22 1.37
CA PRO A 69 28.64 7.18 0.36
C PRO A 69 28.19 5.84 0.94
N MET A 70 28.79 5.38 2.04
CA MET A 70 28.34 4.22 2.80
C MET A 70 27.65 4.69 4.06
N ARG A 71 26.33 4.48 4.17
CA ARG A 71 25.56 5.06 5.27
C ARG A 71 24.67 4.05 5.96
N PHE A 72 24.78 3.98 7.28
CA PHE A 72 23.74 3.38 8.11
C PHE A 72 22.61 4.40 8.29
N ARG A 73 21.37 4.00 8.01
CA ARG A 73 20.18 4.78 8.35
C ARG A 73 19.16 3.87 9.01
N ARG A 74 18.64 4.31 10.15
CA ARG A 74 17.63 3.57 10.91
C ARG A 74 16.42 3.14 10.07
N GLU A 75 15.96 4.00 9.16
CA GLU A 75 14.83 3.77 8.24
C GLU A 75 15.05 2.63 7.23
N ASP A 76 16.28 2.13 7.07
CA ASP A 76 16.58 1.06 6.10
C ASP A 76 16.37 -0.34 6.69
N PHE A 77 16.21 -0.44 8.01
CA PHE A 77 16.16 -1.69 8.79
C PHE A 77 14.82 -1.88 9.50
N HIS A 78 14.68 -2.99 10.22
CA HIS A 78 13.43 -3.50 10.79
C HIS A 78 12.68 -2.52 11.71
N GLY A 79 11.35 -2.51 11.64
CA GLY A 79 10.48 -1.67 12.49
C GLY A 79 10.48 -0.17 12.15
N ALA A 80 9.66 0.58 12.90
CA ALA A 80 9.44 2.01 12.66
C ALA A 80 10.72 2.84 12.86
N PRO A 81 11.01 3.84 12.00
CA PRO A 81 12.26 4.62 12.09
C PRO A 81 12.47 5.40 13.39
N GLY A 82 11.40 5.70 14.12
CA GLY A 82 11.43 6.40 15.41
C GLY A 82 11.72 5.49 16.61
N VAL A 83 11.69 4.17 16.43
CA VAL A 83 11.98 3.19 17.49
C VAL A 83 13.43 2.74 17.34
N PRO A 84 14.24 2.66 18.42
CA PRO A 84 15.58 2.06 18.36
C PRO A 84 15.56 0.68 17.68
N LEU A 85 16.59 0.36 16.88
CA LEU A 85 16.57 -0.84 16.04
C LEU A 85 16.57 -2.12 16.88
N ASP A 86 17.32 -2.13 17.96
CA ASP A 86 17.34 -3.19 18.95
C ASP A 86 15.96 -3.38 19.60
N ASP A 87 15.28 -2.30 20.00
CA ASP A 87 13.94 -2.38 20.58
C ASP A 87 12.91 -2.94 19.59
N ALA A 88 12.96 -2.52 18.32
CA ALA A 88 12.08 -3.05 17.29
C ALA A 88 12.25 -4.56 17.10
N VAL A 89 13.51 -5.03 16.99
CA VAL A 89 13.81 -6.46 16.85
C VAL A 89 13.35 -7.23 18.10
N ARG A 90 13.60 -6.71 19.31
CA ARG A 90 13.16 -7.34 20.56
C ARG A 90 11.64 -7.42 20.68
N ALA A 91 10.93 -6.38 20.23
CA ALA A 91 9.46 -6.36 20.23
C ALA A 91 8.89 -7.45 19.31
N THR A 92 9.42 -7.58 18.09
CA THR A 92 8.99 -8.61 17.15
C THR A 92 9.30 -10.02 17.64
N ILE A 93 10.43 -10.24 18.31
CA ILE A 93 10.71 -11.53 18.94
C ILE A 93 9.73 -11.80 20.09
N ALA A 94 9.42 -10.78 20.91
CA ALA A 94 8.47 -10.92 22.01
C ALA A 94 7.06 -11.24 21.51
N GLU A 95 6.63 -10.63 20.42
CA GLU A 95 5.35 -10.90 19.77
C GLU A 95 5.27 -12.34 19.23
N ALA A 96 6.33 -12.80 18.54
CA ALA A 96 6.36 -14.13 17.95
C ALA A 96 6.55 -15.27 18.96
N THR A 97 7.29 -15.04 20.04
CA THR A 97 7.74 -16.09 20.98
C THR A 97 7.17 -15.97 22.39
N GLY A 98 6.52 -14.84 22.72
CA GLY A 98 6.10 -14.51 24.09
C GLY A 98 7.24 -14.12 25.04
N ARG A 99 8.51 -14.18 24.61
CA ARG A 99 9.69 -13.82 25.42
C ARG A 99 10.45 -12.66 24.80
N ARG A 100 10.67 -11.59 25.57
CA ARG A 100 11.55 -10.49 25.16
C ARG A 100 13.01 -10.85 25.48
N PRO A 101 13.91 -10.99 24.48
CA PRO A 101 15.29 -11.34 24.75
C PRO A 101 16.06 -10.14 25.32
N SER A 102 17.07 -10.40 26.16
CA SER A 102 17.92 -9.38 26.79
C SER A 102 19.36 -9.34 26.27
N GLY A 103 19.82 -10.38 25.58
CA GLY A 103 21.19 -10.45 25.07
C GLY A 103 21.48 -9.48 23.91
N PRO A 104 22.75 -9.31 23.53
CA PRO A 104 23.18 -8.36 22.51
C PRO A 104 22.69 -8.77 21.11
N ILE A 105 22.59 -7.78 20.21
CA ILE A 105 22.09 -7.97 18.84
C ILE A 105 23.19 -7.64 17.84
N ARG A 106 23.43 -8.57 16.92
CA ARG A 106 24.40 -8.42 15.83
C ARG A 106 23.66 -8.38 14.50
N LEU A 107 23.88 -7.31 13.74
CA LEU A 107 23.25 -7.07 12.45
C LEU A 107 24.18 -7.45 11.32
N LEU A 108 23.76 -8.34 10.42
CA LEU A 108 24.42 -8.59 9.14
C LEU A 108 23.57 -8.04 8.00
N ALA A 109 24.07 -7.01 7.30
CA ALA A 109 23.30 -6.33 6.26
C ALA A 109 24.15 -5.59 5.22
N HIS A 110 23.51 -5.05 4.18
CA HIS A 110 24.09 -3.98 3.38
C HIS A 110 23.76 -2.60 3.97
N LEU A 111 24.71 -1.69 3.85
CA LEU A 111 24.48 -0.27 4.08
C LEU A 111 23.96 0.40 2.81
N ARG A 112 23.35 1.57 3.00
CA ARG A 112 23.00 2.45 1.90
C ARG A 112 24.27 2.89 1.17
N THR A 113 24.31 2.68 -0.13
CA THR A 113 25.43 3.06 -1.00
C THR A 113 25.00 4.18 -1.95
N TRP A 114 25.65 5.34 -1.88
CA TRP A 114 25.36 6.53 -2.70
C TRP A 114 23.89 6.96 -2.66
N GLY A 115 23.29 6.89 -1.48
CA GLY A 115 21.88 7.25 -1.28
C GLY A 115 20.90 6.13 -1.66
N TRP A 116 21.36 5.00 -2.20
CA TRP A 116 20.52 3.87 -2.61
C TRP A 116 20.62 2.71 -1.61
N SER A 117 19.48 2.14 -1.24
CA SER A 117 19.40 1.01 -0.30
C SER A 117 18.82 -0.21 -1.01
N PHE A 118 19.48 -1.35 -0.85
CA PHE A 118 19.04 -2.64 -1.38
C PHE A 118 19.45 -3.74 -0.39
N ASN A 119 18.50 -4.16 0.42
CA ASN A 119 18.65 -5.18 1.47
C ASN A 119 17.65 -6.31 1.19
N PRO A 120 17.95 -7.23 0.25
CA PRO A 120 17.04 -8.34 -0.07
C PRO A 120 16.87 -9.31 1.11
N ILE A 121 17.91 -9.43 1.94
CA ILE A 121 17.89 -10.17 3.20
C ILE A 121 18.77 -9.48 4.23
N VAL A 122 18.29 -9.42 5.47
CA VAL A 122 18.98 -8.87 6.63
C VAL A 122 18.86 -9.87 7.76
N PHE A 123 19.96 -10.11 8.48
CA PHE A 123 19.96 -11.01 9.63
C PHE A 123 20.22 -10.23 10.91
N TYR A 124 19.38 -10.48 11.92
CA TYR A 124 19.58 -10.03 13.28
C TYR A 124 19.85 -11.27 14.14
N PHE A 125 21.09 -11.43 14.56
CA PHE A 125 21.50 -12.49 15.48
C PHE A 125 21.36 -11.95 16.90
N VAL A 126 20.39 -12.48 17.64
CA VAL A 126 20.18 -12.16 19.05
C VAL A 126 20.89 -13.22 19.86
N LEU A 127 21.90 -12.80 20.60
CA LEU A 127 22.74 -13.70 21.39
C LEU A 127 22.11 -13.97 22.76
N THR A 128 22.57 -15.02 23.41
CA THR A 128 22.32 -15.24 24.84
C THR A 128 22.93 -14.11 25.68
N PRO A 129 22.46 -13.86 26.91
CA PRO A 129 22.97 -12.75 27.74
C PRO A 129 24.49 -12.80 28.01
N ASP A 130 25.08 -14.00 27.98
CA ASP A 130 26.53 -14.25 28.12
C ASP A 130 27.30 -14.17 26.80
N GLY A 131 26.62 -13.93 25.67
CA GLY A 131 27.22 -13.86 24.33
C GLY A 131 27.76 -15.19 23.78
N ALA A 132 27.48 -16.31 24.46
CA ALA A 132 28.08 -17.61 24.13
C ALA A 132 27.36 -18.34 22.98
N ALA A 133 26.07 -18.07 22.76
CA ALA A 133 25.24 -18.74 21.76
C ALA A 133 24.30 -17.76 21.05
N VAL A 134 23.81 -18.14 19.86
CA VAL A 134 22.66 -17.47 19.23
C VAL A 134 21.38 -17.99 19.87
N ASP A 135 20.65 -17.12 20.56
CA ASP A 135 19.36 -17.43 21.18
C ASP A 135 18.24 -17.43 20.12
N THR A 136 18.19 -16.39 19.30
CA THR A 136 17.18 -16.21 18.24
C THR A 136 17.79 -15.58 17.01
N LEU A 137 17.45 -16.10 15.83
CA LEU A 137 17.76 -15.49 14.55
C LEU A 137 16.49 -14.83 13.99
N VAL A 138 16.58 -13.56 13.61
CA VAL A 138 15.54 -12.90 12.82
C VAL A 138 16.07 -12.67 11.40
N ALA A 139 15.43 -13.31 10.41
CA ALA A 139 15.73 -13.12 9.00
C ALA A 139 14.67 -12.23 8.36
N GLU A 140 15.01 -10.96 8.13
CA GLU A 140 14.15 -10.00 7.44
C GLU A 140 14.40 -10.08 5.93
N VAL A 141 13.39 -10.53 5.19
CA VAL A 141 13.44 -10.66 3.73
C VAL A 141 12.65 -9.52 3.10
N THR A 142 13.24 -8.84 2.12
CA THR A 142 12.58 -7.79 1.33
C THR A 142 12.42 -8.25 -0.11
N ASN A 143 11.20 -8.38 -0.61
CA ASN A 143 10.98 -8.74 -2.00
C ASN A 143 11.21 -7.56 -2.95
N THR A 144 11.65 -7.85 -4.17
CA THR A 144 11.87 -6.85 -5.24
C THR A 144 11.17 -7.35 -6.50
N PRO A 145 10.34 -6.54 -7.19
CA PRO A 145 10.18 -5.08 -7.07
C PRO A 145 9.13 -4.57 -6.08
N TRP A 146 8.45 -5.44 -5.32
CA TRP A 146 7.27 -5.05 -4.53
C TRP A 146 7.59 -4.39 -3.18
N HIS A 147 8.81 -4.48 -2.68
CA HIS A 147 9.30 -3.84 -1.45
C HIS A 147 8.53 -4.24 -0.17
N GLN A 148 7.83 -5.36 -0.20
CA GLN A 148 7.25 -5.97 0.99
C GLN A 148 8.36 -6.58 1.83
N ARG A 149 8.23 -6.46 3.15
CA ARG A 149 9.15 -6.99 4.14
C ARG A 149 8.44 -8.02 5.01
N HIS A 150 9.13 -9.09 5.32
CA HIS A 150 8.67 -10.07 6.29
C HIS A 150 9.85 -10.51 7.16
N ALA A 151 9.63 -10.59 8.48
CA ALA A 151 10.64 -10.96 9.45
C ALA A 151 10.35 -12.37 9.98
N TYR A 152 11.13 -13.34 9.54
CA TYR A 152 11.04 -14.70 10.04
C TYR A 152 11.79 -14.79 11.38
N VAL A 153 11.05 -15.07 12.46
CA VAL A 153 11.62 -15.22 13.81
C VAL A 153 11.88 -16.71 14.08
N LEU A 154 13.15 -17.04 14.32
CA LEU A 154 13.61 -18.42 14.47
C LEU A 154 14.29 -18.59 15.82
N PRO A 155 13.58 -19.11 16.84
CA PRO A 155 14.18 -19.52 18.10
C PRO A 155 15.18 -20.65 17.84
N ILE A 156 16.45 -20.41 18.11
CA ILE A 156 17.51 -21.41 17.92
C ILE A 156 17.66 -22.23 19.21
N GLY A 157 17.69 -21.55 20.36
CA GLY A 157 17.74 -22.20 21.68
C GLY A 157 18.92 -23.18 21.81
N ALA A 158 18.64 -24.40 22.30
CA ALA A 158 19.63 -25.46 22.47
C ALA A 158 19.90 -26.30 21.20
N ARG A 159 19.31 -25.96 20.06
CA ARG A 159 19.55 -26.68 18.79
C ARG A 159 20.98 -26.43 18.31
N SER A 160 21.57 -27.40 17.62
CA SER A 160 22.86 -27.20 16.97
C SER A 160 22.72 -26.12 15.90
N GLN A 161 23.59 -25.12 15.90
CA GLN A 161 23.58 -24.04 14.90
C GLN A 161 23.79 -24.57 13.47
N HIS A 162 24.33 -25.79 13.34
CA HIS A 162 24.52 -26.50 12.08
C HIS A 162 23.25 -27.19 11.54
N GLU A 163 22.20 -27.30 12.35
CA GLU A 163 20.94 -27.93 11.96
C GLU A 163 20.03 -26.94 11.25
N ALA A 164 19.51 -27.32 10.08
CA ALA A 164 18.66 -26.45 9.31
C ALA A 164 17.28 -26.30 9.97
N VAL A 165 16.87 -25.08 10.27
CA VAL A 165 15.54 -24.78 10.78
C VAL A 165 14.59 -24.59 9.60
N ARG A 166 13.62 -25.48 9.48
CA ARG A 166 12.60 -25.45 8.42
C ARG A 166 11.33 -24.72 8.88
N PHE A 167 10.79 -23.84 8.03
CA PHE A 167 9.61 -23.02 8.30
C PHE A 167 8.88 -22.65 7.00
N PRO A 168 7.57 -22.40 7.03
CA PRO A 168 6.81 -22.10 5.82
C PRO A 168 7.26 -20.79 5.18
N LYS A 169 7.26 -20.76 3.85
CA LYS A 169 7.52 -19.53 3.09
C LYS A 169 6.28 -18.64 3.05
N GLU A 170 6.39 -17.46 3.62
CA GLU A 170 5.27 -16.51 3.72
C GLU A 170 5.40 -15.32 2.75
N LEU A 171 6.61 -15.05 2.24
CA LEU A 171 6.85 -13.93 1.33
C LEU A 171 7.16 -14.37 -0.10
N HIS A 172 6.46 -13.78 -1.08
CA HIS A 172 6.73 -14.00 -2.50
C HIS A 172 7.96 -13.21 -2.96
N VAL A 173 9.11 -13.88 -3.01
CA VAL A 173 10.41 -13.25 -3.29
C VAL A 173 10.80 -13.16 -4.76
N SER A 174 10.19 -13.96 -5.66
CA SER A 174 10.56 -13.98 -7.09
C SER A 174 9.42 -14.53 -7.95
N PRO A 175 9.11 -13.93 -9.12
CA PRO A 175 8.12 -14.46 -10.06
C PRO A 175 8.44 -15.85 -10.62
N PHE A 176 9.64 -16.38 -10.39
CA PHE A 176 10.01 -17.72 -10.84
C PHE A 176 9.97 -18.74 -9.70
N MET A 177 9.61 -18.33 -8.49
CA MET A 177 9.56 -19.18 -7.31
C MET A 177 8.12 -19.38 -6.87
N ASP A 178 7.81 -20.60 -6.43
CA ASP A 178 6.48 -20.92 -5.91
C ASP A 178 6.29 -20.37 -4.50
N MET A 179 5.03 -20.24 -4.08
CA MET A 179 4.69 -19.91 -2.69
C MET A 179 4.51 -21.16 -1.82
N ASP A 180 4.16 -22.29 -2.44
CA ASP A 180 4.04 -23.57 -1.76
C ASP A 180 5.42 -24.23 -1.60
N LEU A 181 6.21 -23.68 -0.69
CA LEU A 181 7.57 -24.08 -0.34
C LEU A 181 7.82 -23.85 1.15
N ASP A 182 8.73 -24.62 1.72
CA ASP A 182 9.31 -24.33 3.03
C ASP A 182 10.72 -23.77 2.87
N HIS A 183 11.02 -22.73 3.61
CA HIS A 183 12.39 -22.27 3.82
C HIS A 183 13.09 -23.19 4.82
N ALA A 184 14.37 -23.47 4.60
CA ALA A 184 15.26 -24.10 5.55
C ALA A 184 16.53 -23.27 5.68
N ILE A 185 16.78 -22.71 6.87
CA ILE A 185 17.99 -21.90 7.11
C ILE A 185 18.98 -22.64 8.01
N SER A 186 20.26 -22.58 7.64
CA SER A 186 21.36 -23.03 8.48
C SER A 186 22.48 -22.01 8.42
N PHE A 187 23.28 -21.92 9.48
CA PHE A 187 24.41 -21.01 9.50
C PHE A 187 25.54 -21.55 10.37
N THR A 188 26.78 -21.18 10.07
CA THR A 188 27.88 -21.39 11.01
C THR A 188 27.83 -20.32 12.11
N PRO A 189 28.29 -20.62 13.33
CA PRO A 189 28.32 -19.64 14.41
C PRO A 189 28.90 -18.29 13.95
N PRO A 190 28.18 -17.18 14.18
CA PRO A 190 28.70 -15.87 13.84
C PRO A 190 29.96 -15.55 14.64
N GLY A 191 30.87 -14.73 14.09
CA GLY A 191 32.11 -14.33 14.77
C GLY A 191 33.35 -15.14 14.41
N ALA A 192 33.21 -16.28 13.73
CA ALA A 192 34.32 -17.01 13.16
C ALA A 192 34.99 -16.25 11.99
N GLU A 193 36.24 -16.60 11.66
CA GLU A 193 36.95 -16.06 10.48
C GLU A 193 36.18 -16.26 9.18
N THR A 194 35.34 -17.31 9.13
CA THR A 194 34.46 -17.61 8.02
C THR A 194 33.04 -17.82 8.51
N MET A 195 32.07 -17.28 7.77
CA MET A 195 30.65 -17.42 8.05
C MET A 195 29.94 -17.95 6.81
N THR A 196 29.21 -19.05 6.98
CA THR A 196 28.32 -19.58 5.94
C THR A 196 26.88 -19.46 6.41
N ILE A 197 26.01 -18.90 5.57
CA ILE A 197 24.56 -18.91 5.76
C ILE A 197 23.95 -19.55 4.53
N ALA A 198 23.17 -20.63 4.72
CA ALA A 198 22.44 -21.28 3.65
C ALA A 198 20.94 -21.13 3.90
N MET A 199 20.22 -20.67 2.88
CA MET A 199 18.76 -20.59 2.86
C MET A 199 18.26 -21.40 1.66
N ASP A 200 17.65 -22.53 1.95
CA ASP A 200 17.15 -23.47 0.96
C ASP A 200 15.63 -23.42 0.90
N ASP A 201 15.07 -23.67 -0.28
CA ASP A 201 13.64 -23.86 -0.47
C ASP A 201 13.33 -25.31 -0.81
N TRP A 202 12.35 -25.87 -0.11
CA TRP A 202 11.94 -27.27 -0.21
C TRP A 202 10.47 -27.38 -0.60
N ARG A 203 10.16 -28.36 -1.43
CA ARG A 203 8.80 -28.82 -1.72
C ARG A 203 8.68 -30.27 -1.27
N GLY A 204 7.99 -30.53 -0.16
CA GLY A 204 8.07 -31.84 0.47
C GLY A 204 9.52 -32.17 0.80
N ASP A 205 10.05 -33.27 0.27
CA ASP A 205 11.45 -33.69 0.46
C ASP A 205 12.38 -33.27 -0.68
N ASP A 206 11.87 -32.54 -1.68
CA ASP A 206 12.66 -32.10 -2.83
C ASP A 206 13.19 -30.68 -2.63
N LYS A 207 14.52 -30.52 -2.61
CA LYS A 207 15.16 -29.21 -2.66
C LYS A 207 15.00 -28.60 -4.06
N VAL A 208 14.33 -27.45 -4.15
CA VAL A 208 14.04 -26.77 -5.43
C VAL A 208 14.95 -25.58 -5.71
N PHE A 209 15.46 -24.96 -4.65
CA PHE A 209 16.36 -23.80 -4.71
C PHE A 209 17.27 -23.78 -3.48
N GLY A 210 18.47 -23.23 -3.64
CA GLY A 210 19.39 -22.95 -2.54
C GLY A 210 20.15 -21.66 -2.79
N ALA A 211 20.22 -20.82 -1.75
CA ALA A 211 21.07 -19.66 -1.67
C ALA A 211 22.12 -19.90 -0.58
N THR A 212 23.41 -19.85 -0.94
CA THR A 212 24.51 -20.01 0.01
C THR A 212 25.39 -18.77 -0.01
N LEU A 213 25.47 -18.12 1.13
CA LEU A 213 26.35 -17.00 1.41
C LEU A 213 27.59 -17.52 2.14
N ARG A 214 28.78 -17.33 1.57
CA ARG A 214 30.07 -17.67 2.19
C ARG A 214 30.89 -16.41 2.34
N LEU A 215 31.24 -16.07 3.56
CA LEU A 215 31.84 -14.80 3.93
C LEU A 215 33.10 -15.00 4.75
N HIS A 216 34.05 -14.09 4.58
CA HIS A 216 35.28 -14.00 5.35
C HIS A 216 35.27 -12.69 6.15
N ARG A 217 35.61 -12.78 7.44
CA ARG A 217 35.66 -11.64 8.36
C ARG A 217 36.88 -10.77 8.05
N LEU A 218 36.67 -9.47 8.04
CA LEU A 218 37.68 -8.42 7.92
C LEU A 218 37.49 -7.41 9.06
N PRO A 219 38.58 -6.81 9.59
CA PRO A 219 38.46 -5.78 10.62
C PRO A 219 37.71 -4.55 10.06
N LEU A 220 36.90 -3.90 10.89
CA LEU A 220 36.19 -2.66 10.54
C LEU A 220 37.12 -1.45 10.70
N ASP A 221 38.25 -1.46 10.00
CA ASP A 221 39.24 -0.38 10.01
C ASP A 221 39.23 0.45 8.71
N ARG A 222 39.98 1.56 8.72
CA ARG A 222 40.05 2.47 7.57
C ARG A 222 40.54 1.78 6.29
N ALA A 223 41.45 0.82 6.38
CA ALA A 223 42.03 0.16 5.21
C ALA A 223 41.02 -0.79 4.54
N SER A 224 40.35 -1.62 5.35
CA SER A 224 39.33 -2.58 4.94
C SER A 224 38.08 -1.88 4.41
N MET A 225 37.60 -0.85 5.11
CA MET A 225 36.47 0.00 4.66
C MET A 225 36.77 0.70 3.32
N GLY A 226 38.00 1.19 3.14
CA GLY A 226 38.44 1.78 1.87
C GLY A 226 38.58 0.74 0.75
N SER A 227 39.00 -0.49 1.07
CA SER A 227 39.10 -1.60 0.12
C SER A 227 37.73 -2.00 -0.43
N VAL A 228 36.74 -2.17 0.45
CA VAL A 228 35.36 -2.49 0.07
C VAL A 228 34.80 -1.43 -0.86
N LEU A 229 35.00 -0.13 -0.57
CA LEU A 229 34.57 0.96 -1.45
C LEU A 229 35.19 0.90 -2.86
N ARG A 230 36.45 0.48 -2.98
CA ARG A 230 37.15 0.37 -4.27
C ARG A 230 36.69 -0.86 -5.06
N ARG A 231 36.55 -2.02 -4.41
CA ARG A 231 36.13 -3.27 -5.05
C ARG A 231 34.65 -3.27 -5.40
N HIS A 232 33.85 -2.63 -4.56
CA HIS A 232 32.40 -2.58 -4.64
C HIS A 232 31.89 -1.13 -4.63
N PRO A 233 32.14 -0.33 -5.69
CA PRO A 233 31.77 1.09 -5.70
C PRO A 233 30.26 1.33 -5.83
N LEU A 234 29.53 0.39 -6.43
CA LEU A 234 28.07 0.43 -6.66
C LEU A 234 27.44 -0.95 -6.39
N PRO A 235 27.62 -1.52 -5.18
CA PRO A 235 27.31 -2.92 -4.91
C PRO A 235 25.82 -3.19 -5.10
N ALA A 236 24.99 -2.33 -4.53
CA ALA A 236 23.55 -2.44 -4.62
C ALA A 236 23.08 -2.39 -6.09
N GLN A 237 23.53 -1.42 -6.90
CA GLN A 237 23.12 -1.31 -8.30
C GLN A 237 23.57 -2.52 -9.13
N ARG A 238 24.78 -3.04 -8.89
CA ARG A 238 25.32 -4.22 -9.58
C ARG A 238 24.51 -5.48 -9.25
N VAL A 239 24.18 -5.70 -7.97
CA VAL A 239 23.39 -6.86 -7.54
C VAL A 239 21.98 -6.79 -8.14
N SER A 240 21.32 -5.63 -8.08
CA SER A 240 19.96 -5.51 -8.63
C SER A 240 19.90 -5.66 -10.14
N ALA A 241 20.85 -5.08 -10.88
CA ALA A 241 20.99 -5.32 -12.32
C ALA A 241 21.26 -6.81 -12.61
N GLY A 242 22.08 -7.47 -11.76
CA GLY A 242 22.33 -8.90 -11.80
C GLY A 242 21.05 -9.73 -11.64
N ILE A 243 20.21 -9.41 -10.65
CA ILE A 243 18.94 -10.09 -10.39
C ILE A 243 18.01 -9.99 -11.62
N TYR A 244 17.83 -8.79 -12.19
CA TYR A 244 17.02 -8.63 -13.41
C TYR A 244 17.61 -9.39 -14.60
N ARG A 245 18.94 -9.39 -14.76
CA ARG A 245 19.60 -10.16 -15.83
C ARG A 245 19.32 -11.66 -15.70
N GLN A 246 19.37 -12.21 -14.48
CA GLN A 246 19.09 -13.63 -14.26
C GLN A 246 17.59 -13.94 -14.41
N ALA A 247 16.70 -13.03 -14.00
CA ALA A 247 15.26 -13.14 -14.25
C ALA A 247 14.94 -13.24 -15.75
N VAL A 248 15.59 -12.43 -16.59
CA VAL A 248 15.46 -12.52 -18.06
C VAL A 248 15.99 -13.86 -18.58
N LYS A 249 17.14 -14.34 -18.10
CA LYS A 249 17.67 -15.66 -18.50
C LYS A 249 16.74 -16.81 -18.11
N LEU A 250 16.12 -16.75 -16.94
CA LEU A 250 15.13 -17.74 -16.50
C LEU A 250 13.90 -17.72 -17.41
N ARG A 251 13.41 -16.53 -17.79
CA ARG A 251 12.31 -16.38 -18.75
C ARG A 251 12.65 -17.00 -20.11
N LEU A 252 13.86 -16.74 -20.62
CA LEU A 252 14.35 -17.30 -21.89
C LEU A 252 14.54 -18.83 -21.84
N LYS A 253 14.90 -19.37 -20.67
CA LYS A 253 15.00 -20.82 -20.43
C LYS A 253 13.64 -21.50 -20.19
N GLY A 254 12.52 -20.76 -20.34
CA GLY A 254 11.18 -21.31 -20.15
C GLY A 254 10.80 -21.57 -18.68
N ALA A 255 11.47 -20.93 -17.71
CA ALA A 255 11.11 -21.08 -16.31
C ALA A 255 9.65 -20.63 -16.07
N PRO A 256 8.84 -21.41 -15.33
CA PRO A 256 7.46 -21.05 -15.03
C PRO A 256 7.37 -19.68 -14.36
N PHE A 257 6.55 -18.79 -14.92
CA PHE A 257 6.28 -17.48 -14.35
C PHE A 257 5.04 -17.55 -13.47
N ARG A 258 5.22 -17.30 -12.17
CA ARG A 258 4.20 -17.15 -11.16
C ARG A 258 3.87 -15.67 -11.02
N ARG A 259 2.59 -15.33 -11.11
CA ARG A 259 2.12 -13.97 -10.80
C ARG A 259 2.33 -13.74 -9.31
N HIS A 260 2.76 -12.53 -8.95
CA HIS A 260 2.83 -12.17 -7.55
C HIS A 260 1.44 -12.26 -6.92
N PRO A 261 1.27 -13.05 -5.84
CA PRO A 261 -0.01 -13.15 -5.15
C PRO A 261 -0.35 -11.76 -4.60
N LYS A 262 -1.52 -11.21 -4.96
CA LYS A 262 -1.87 -9.85 -4.54
C LYS A 262 -2.16 -9.75 -3.04
N THR A 263 -2.31 -10.87 -2.33
CA THR A 263 -2.55 -10.89 -0.88
C THR A 263 -2.39 -12.30 -0.32
N ARG A 264 -1.42 -12.50 0.57
CA ARG A 264 -1.43 -13.53 1.62
C ARG A 264 -0.59 -13.00 2.77
N PHE A 265 -1.15 -12.08 3.55
CA PHE A 265 -0.76 -11.98 4.96
C PHE A 265 -1.71 -12.91 5.69
N VAL A 266 -1.24 -14.13 5.96
CA VAL A 266 -1.91 -15.01 6.91
C VAL A 266 -1.54 -14.43 8.28
N ALA A 267 -2.54 -14.15 9.13
CA ALA A 267 -2.30 -13.81 10.52
C ALA A 267 -1.41 -14.90 11.15
N PRO A 268 -0.53 -14.58 12.14
CA PRO A 268 0.36 -15.57 12.71
C PRO A 268 -0.45 -16.76 13.22
N HIS A 269 -0.31 -17.92 12.57
CA HIS A 269 -0.69 -19.17 13.21
C HIS A 269 0.17 -19.26 14.48
N ARG A 270 -0.48 -19.35 15.64
CA ARG A 270 0.19 -19.86 16.84
C ARG A 270 0.94 -21.12 16.42
N GLN A 271 2.26 -21.12 16.56
CA GLN A 271 3.06 -22.33 16.44
C GLN A 271 2.55 -23.31 17.50
N GLU A 272 1.66 -24.21 17.10
CA GLU A 272 1.51 -25.46 17.82
C GLU A 272 2.80 -26.25 17.58
N SER A 273 3.46 -26.60 18.69
CA SER A 273 4.69 -27.37 18.68
C SER A 273 4.43 -28.75 18.07
N PRO A 274 5.15 -29.16 17.00
CA PRO A 274 5.11 -30.55 16.59
C PRO A 274 6.10 -31.33 17.47
N VAL A 275 5.60 -31.88 18.57
CA VAL A 275 6.24 -33.03 19.20
C VAL A 275 5.89 -34.25 18.35
N THR A 276 6.77 -34.60 17.41
CA THR A 276 6.75 -35.92 16.78
C THR A 276 8.15 -36.51 16.82
N SER A 277 8.55 -37.00 17.99
CA SER A 277 9.58 -38.04 18.07
C SER A 277 8.89 -39.39 17.90
N LEU A 278 9.19 -40.06 16.79
CA LEU A 278 8.85 -41.46 16.53
C LEU A 278 9.43 -42.37 17.62
N VAL A 279 8.60 -42.93 18.51
CA VAL A 279 8.88 -44.20 19.22
C VAL A 279 7.56 -44.96 19.50
N SER A 280 7.57 -46.25 19.15
CA SER A 280 6.52 -47.28 19.26
C SER A 280 6.26 -47.79 20.71
N PRO A 281 5.25 -48.65 20.97
CA PRO A 281 4.29 -48.51 22.06
C PRO A 281 4.57 -49.34 23.32
N SER A 282 3.96 -48.95 24.45
CA SER A 282 3.64 -49.86 25.56
C SER A 282 2.46 -49.39 26.41
N PHE A 283 1.34 -50.10 26.26
CA PHE A 283 0.47 -50.69 27.28
C PHE A 283 0.19 -49.99 28.63
N THR A 284 -1.13 -49.77 28.86
CA THR A 284 -1.97 -50.04 30.06
C THR A 284 -2.68 -48.82 30.69
N GLY A 285 -3.98 -49.00 30.98
CA GLY A 285 -4.68 -48.33 32.09
C GLY A 285 -5.93 -47.52 31.73
N ASN A 286 -7.09 -48.15 31.92
CA ASN A 286 -8.46 -47.61 31.80
C ASN A 286 -8.86 -46.82 33.08
N PRO A 287 -10.14 -46.42 33.28
CA PRO A 287 -10.73 -45.09 33.11
C PRO A 287 -11.10 -44.42 34.46
N ASP A 288 -11.78 -43.26 34.42
CA ASP A 288 -13.08 -43.01 35.09
C ASP A 288 -13.26 -41.54 35.56
N ARG A 289 -14.52 -41.10 35.48
CA ARG A 289 -15.23 -40.01 36.21
C ARG A 289 -15.41 -38.63 35.57
N SER A 290 -16.55 -38.54 34.88
CA SER A 290 -17.71 -37.67 35.19
C SER A 290 -17.50 -36.43 36.07
N HIS A 291 -17.92 -35.26 35.57
CA HIS A 291 -19.16 -34.63 36.04
C HIS A 291 -19.63 -33.51 35.11
N ASP A 292 -20.90 -33.65 34.73
CA ASP A 292 -21.80 -32.66 34.14
C ASP A 292 -22.21 -31.64 35.22
N ASP A 293 -22.37 -30.37 34.84
CA ASP A 293 -23.37 -29.47 35.42
C ASP A 293 -23.44 -28.15 34.61
N ARG A 294 -24.51 -28.02 33.83
CA ARG A 294 -25.04 -26.74 33.35
C ARG A 294 -26.00 -26.16 34.38
N PRO A 295 -26.22 -24.84 34.34
CA PRO A 295 -27.59 -24.41 34.04
C PRO A 295 -27.69 -23.22 33.06
N HIS A 296 -28.75 -23.23 32.26
CA HIS A 296 -29.32 -22.11 31.47
C HIS A 296 -30.60 -21.60 32.17
N PRO A 297 -31.30 -20.55 31.67
CA PRO A 297 -30.88 -19.26 31.13
C PRO A 297 -31.66 -18.08 31.79
N THR A 298 -31.16 -16.84 31.68
CA THR A 298 -31.99 -15.65 31.95
C THR A 298 -31.86 -14.58 30.85
N SER A 299 -33.06 -14.20 30.39
CA SER A 299 -33.55 -13.15 29.48
C SER A 299 -32.59 -12.23 28.69
N ALA A 300 -32.94 -12.07 27.41
CA ALA A 300 -32.24 -11.38 26.34
C ALA A 300 -32.53 -9.86 26.22
N ALA A 301 -32.86 -9.13 27.29
CA ALA A 301 -33.29 -7.72 27.17
C ALA A 301 -32.43 -6.66 27.90
N GLU A 302 -31.34 -7.04 28.58
CA GLU A 302 -30.55 -6.09 29.41
C GLU A 302 -29.05 -5.98 29.05
N ARG A 303 -28.62 -6.53 27.91
CA ARG A 303 -27.21 -6.47 27.45
C ARG A 303 -26.91 -5.37 26.44
N VAL A 304 -27.68 -4.27 26.42
CA VAL A 304 -27.54 -3.20 25.40
C VAL A 304 -26.70 -2.00 25.86
N ARG A 305 -26.07 -1.99 27.05
CA ARG A 305 -25.31 -0.79 27.50
C ARG A 305 -23.93 -0.98 28.13
N SER A 306 -23.25 -2.13 28.02
CA SER A 306 -21.91 -2.26 28.62
C SER A 306 -20.94 -3.23 27.94
N ALA A 307 -20.85 -3.23 26.62
CA ALA A 307 -19.71 -3.81 25.91
C ALA A 307 -18.84 -2.68 25.36
N ARG A 308 -17.98 -2.12 26.22
CA ARG A 308 -16.81 -1.35 25.75
C ARG A 308 -15.93 -2.32 24.99
N THR A 309 -16.00 -2.26 23.67
CA THR A 309 -15.07 -2.91 22.76
C THR A 309 -13.68 -2.32 23.00
N ASN A 310 -12.71 -3.18 23.34
CA ASN A 310 -11.30 -2.83 23.30
C ASN A 310 -10.93 -2.59 21.83
N HIS A 311 -10.96 -1.33 21.39
CA HIS A 311 -10.51 -0.93 20.06
C HIS A 311 -8.99 -1.15 19.94
N HIS A 312 -8.59 -2.08 19.08
CA HIS A 312 -7.24 -2.09 18.52
C HIS A 312 -7.15 -0.93 17.54
N ALA A 313 -6.68 0.23 18.00
CA ALA A 313 -6.16 1.25 17.10
C ALA A 313 -4.94 0.65 16.38
N GLY A 314 -5.13 0.19 15.15
CA GLY A 314 -4.01 -0.13 14.26
C GLY A 314 -3.08 1.09 14.18
N SER A 315 -1.77 0.88 14.20
CA SER A 315 -0.82 1.99 14.20
C SER A 315 -0.89 2.73 12.86
N ILE A 316 -1.67 3.80 12.79
CA ILE A 316 -1.74 4.66 11.61
C ILE A 316 -0.38 5.33 11.45
N THR A 317 0.29 5.09 10.33
CA THR A 317 1.55 5.78 10.04
C THR A 317 1.25 7.27 9.85
N PRO A 318 1.82 8.18 10.67
CA PRO A 318 1.51 9.59 10.55
C PRO A 318 2.03 10.15 9.21
N ILE A 319 1.19 10.93 8.53
CA ILE A 319 1.59 11.64 7.32
C ILE A 319 2.71 12.62 7.70
N SER A 320 3.85 12.51 7.03
CA SER A 320 5.00 13.39 7.24
C SER A 320 4.69 14.79 6.70
N VAL A 321 4.51 15.76 7.60
CA VAL A 321 4.32 17.17 7.24
C VAL A 321 5.67 17.87 7.03
N ARG A 322 5.82 18.62 5.94
CA ARG A 322 7.01 19.43 5.66
C ARG A 322 7.03 20.69 6.54
N PRO A 323 8.19 21.06 7.11
CA PRO A 323 8.29 22.26 7.93
C PRO A 323 8.00 23.51 7.11
N LEU A 324 7.31 24.47 7.73
CA LEU A 324 6.96 25.75 7.10
C LEU A 324 8.22 26.55 6.73
N PRO A 325 8.47 26.85 5.44
CA PRO A 325 9.63 27.64 5.05
C PRO A 325 9.50 29.09 5.51
N GLN A 326 10.47 29.56 6.32
CA GLN A 326 10.41 30.89 6.94
C GLN A 326 10.92 32.06 6.08
N ARG A 327 11.63 31.81 4.96
CA ARG A 327 12.25 32.87 4.15
C ARG A 327 11.87 32.76 2.68
N ALA A 328 11.44 33.89 2.11
CA ALA A 328 11.20 34.03 0.67
C ALA A 328 12.50 33.89 -0.12
N THR A 329 12.50 33.02 -1.12
CA THR A 329 13.62 32.87 -2.07
C THR A 329 13.39 33.70 -3.35
N ARG A 330 14.43 33.82 -4.20
CA ARG A 330 14.26 34.44 -5.53
C ARG A 330 13.32 33.62 -6.42
N ALA A 331 13.36 32.29 -6.31
CA ALA A 331 12.49 31.39 -7.05
C ALA A 331 11.01 31.63 -6.71
N ASP A 332 10.69 31.85 -5.43
CA ASP A 332 9.31 32.11 -4.97
C ASP A 332 8.77 33.41 -5.56
N ARG A 333 9.59 34.47 -5.58
CA ARG A 333 9.19 35.77 -6.18
C ARG A 333 8.97 35.69 -7.69
N ILE A 334 9.80 34.91 -8.39
CA ILE A 334 9.64 34.68 -9.84
C ILE A 334 8.36 33.87 -10.11
N ALA A 335 8.17 32.77 -9.38
CA ALA A 335 6.98 31.93 -9.50
C ALA A 335 5.70 32.72 -9.22
N ARG A 336 5.70 33.55 -8.17
CA ARG A 336 4.59 34.46 -7.85
C ARG A 336 4.27 35.39 -9.00
N ARG A 337 5.28 36.09 -9.57
CA ARG A 337 5.04 37.03 -10.68
C ARG A 337 4.37 36.34 -11.85
N ILE A 338 4.89 35.18 -12.24
CA ILE A 338 4.40 34.43 -13.39
C ILE A 338 2.98 33.90 -13.14
N LEU A 339 2.71 33.33 -11.95
CA LEU A 339 1.38 32.82 -11.62
C LEU A 339 0.36 33.95 -11.48
N VAL A 340 0.71 35.09 -10.88
CA VAL A 340 -0.18 36.25 -10.79
C VAL A 340 -0.61 36.75 -12.18
N GLU A 341 0.31 36.86 -13.14
CA GLU A 341 -0.03 37.25 -14.53
C GLU A 341 -1.01 36.28 -15.20
N LEU A 342 -1.00 35.01 -14.80
CA LEU A 342 -1.94 33.99 -15.25
C LEU A 342 -3.30 34.12 -14.54
N LEU A 343 -3.27 34.37 -13.24
CA LEU A 343 -4.47 34.59 -12.42
C LEU A 343 -5.24 35.83 -12.87
N ASP A 344 -4.55 36.89 -13.33
CA ASP A 344 -5.21 38.10 -13.87
C ASP A 344 -6.10 37.82 -15.09
N ARG A 345 -5.95 36.64 -15.72
CA ARG A 345 -6.79 36.19 -16.84
C ARG A 345 -7.93 35.27 -16.41
N PHE A 346 -8.10 35.03 -15.10
CA PHE A 346 -9.17 34.17 -14.60
C PHE A 346 -10.54 34.76 -14.94
N SER A 347 -11.42 33.88 -15.40
CA SER A 347 -12.84 34.17 -15.60
C SER A 347 -13.70 33.27 -14.73
N GLY A 348 -14.99 33.62 -14.60
CA GLY A 348 -15.97 32.83 -13.86
C GLY A 348 -15.87 32.94 -12.34
N GLY A 349 -15.29 34.04 -11.81
CA GLY A 349 -15.23 34.31 -10.38
C GLY A 349 -14.12 35.28 -9.97
N ARG A 350 -14.04 35.54 -8.68
CA ARG A 350 -13.04 36.37 -8.02
C ARG A 350 -12.18 35.51 -7.10
N LEU A 351 -10.86 35.61 -7.26
CA LEU A 351 -9.87 34.99 -6.37
C LEU A 351 -9.08 36.08 -5.65
N THR A 352 -9.23 36.15 -4.33
CA THR A 352 -8.42 37.00 -3.46
C THR A 352 -7.31 36.17 -2.82
N ILE A 353 -6.06 36.61 -2.96
CA ILE A 353 -4.90 35.97 -2.36
C ILE A 353 -4.29 36.91 -1.34
N ILE A 354 -4.12 36.40 -0.12
CA ILE A 354 -3.44 37.08 0.99
C ILE A 354 -2.09 36.38 1.14
N ASP A 355 -1.03 37.02 0.66
CA ASP A 355 0.34 36.53 0.77
C ASP A 355 0.79 36.45 2.24
N ALA A 356 1.87 35.68 2.48
CA ALA A 356 2.45 35.51 3.81
C ALA A 356 3.00 36.81 4.45
N ASP A 357 3.23 37.86 3.64
CA ASP A 357 3.59 39.20 4.10
C ASP A 357 2.37 40.11 4.33
N GLY A 358 1.16 39.57 4.21
CA GLY A 358 -0.11 40.30 4.36
C GLY A 358 -0.55 41.06 3.11
N LYS A 359 0.22 41.01 2.01
CA LYS A 359 -0.17 41.66 0.76
C LYS A 359 -1.41 40.97 0.17
N VAL A 360 -2.41 41.78 -0.16
CA VAL A 360 -3.65 41.30 -0.80
C VAL A 360 -3.59 41.58 -2.30
N THR A 361 -3.87 40.56 -3.12
CA THR A 361 -4.12 40.70 -4.55
C THR A 361 -5.42 40.02 -4.94
N THR A 362 -6.16 40.62 -5.86
CA THR A 362 -7.45 40.10 -6.34
C THR A 362 -7.38 39.90 -7.84
N HIS A 363 -7.86 38.75 -8.30
CA HIS A 363 -7.78 38.30 -9.68
C HIS A 363 -9.15 37.85 -10.18
N GLY A 364 -9.42 38.03 -11.48
CA GLY A 364 -10.74 37.81 -12.06
C GLY A 364 -11.74 38.93 -11.69
N GLY A 365 -13.03 38.61 -11.64
CA GLY A 365 -14.07 39.57 -11.34
C GLY A 365 -15.46 38.95 -11.20
N LEU A 366 -16.34 39.62 -10.45
CA LEU A 366 -17.74 39.23 -10.24
C LEU A 366 -18.69 39.81 -11.30
N THR A 367 -18.19 40.07 -12.50
CA THR A 367 -18.95 40.70 -13.57
C THR A 367 -19.41 39.66 -14.59
N GLY A 368 -20.72 39.54 -14.77
CA GLY A 368 -21.35 38.57 -15.67
C GLY A 368 -22.22 37.56 -14.92
N ALA A 369 -23.09 36.85 -15.64
CA ALA A 369 -24.02 35.88 -15.04
C ALA A 369 -23.33 34.67 -14.40
N ASP A 370 -22.13 34.32 -14.86
CA ASP A 370 -21.38 33.13 -14.43
C ASP A 370 -20.31 33.41 -13.37
N ALA A 371 -20.31 34.61 -12.76
CA ALA A 371 -19.33 35.01 -11.76
C ALA A 371 -19.87 34.77 -10.34
N ASP A 372 -20.18 33.51 -10.03
CA ASP A 372 -20.78 33.03 -8.77
C ASP A 372 -19.76 32.68 -7.68
N LEU A 373 -18.47 32.58 -8.03
CA LEU A 373 -17.41 32.16 -7.12
C LEU A 373 -16.63 33.36 -6.58
N ASP A 374 -16.56 33.50 -5.25
CA ASP A 374 -15.74 34.49 -4.56
C ASP A 374 -14.93 33.78 -3.47
N VAL A 375 -13.63 33.64 -3.71
CA VAL A 375 -12.76 32.75 -2.94
C VAL A 375 -11.56 33.53 -2.41
N THR A 376 -11.24 33.33 -1.13
CA THR A 376 -10.06 33.92 -0.47
C THR A 376 -9.07 32.85 -0.03
N VAL A 377 -7.89 32.84 -0.65
CA VAL A 377 -6.75 31.99 -0.26
C VAL A 377 -5.77 32.78 0.60
N ARG A 378 -5.36 32.21 1.74
CA ARG A 378 -4.36 32.78 2.66
C ARG A 378 -3.11 31.91 2.66
N LEU A 379 -1.96 32.50 2.34
CA LEU A 379 -0.68 31.80 2.30
C LEU A 379 0.07 32.02 3.61
N ALA A 380 0.48 30.95 4.27
CA ALA A 380 1.37 31.03 5.44
C ALA A 380 2.85 31.14 5.05
N THR A 381 3.19 30.84 3.79
CA THR A 381 4.57 30.91 3.28
C THR A 381 4.62 31.22 1.78
N PRO A 382 5.59 32.03 1.30
CA PRO A 382 5.76 32.31 -0.12
C PRO A 382 6.20 31.08 -0.93
N ALA A 383 6.63 29.99 -0.26
CA ALA A 383 7.04 28.76 -0.93
C ALA A 383 5.89 28.08 -1.71
N VAL A 384 4.62 28.35 -1.34
CA VAL A 384 3.43 27.81 -2.05
C VAL A 384 3.48 28.15 -3.54
N TRP A 385 3.84 29.39 -3.89
CA TRP A 385 3.96 29.83 -5.30
C TRP A 385 4.87 28.94 -6.13
N ARG A 386 6.04 28.60 -5.57
CA ARG A 386 7.01 27.73 -6.23
C ARG A 386 6.51 26.29 -6.33
N GLU A 387 5.88 25.77 -5.28
CA GLU A 387 5.32 24.41 -5.30
C GLU A 387 4.24 24.27 -6.37
N VAL A 388 3.30 25.21 -6.44
CA VAL A 388 2.23 25.23 -7.44
C VAL A 388 2.81 25.38 -8.86
N ALA A 389 3.76 26.29 -9.08
CA ALA A 389 4.38 26.49 -10.39
C ALA A 389 5.12 25.24 -10.90
N LEU A 390 5.82 24.51 -10.02
CA LEU A 390 6.65 23.37 -10.39
C LEU A 390 5.88 22.04 -10.45
N LYS A 391 4.87 21.87 -9.59
CA LYS A 391 4.18 20.58 -9.39
C LYS A 391 2.69 20.62 -9.77
N GLY A 392 2.14 21.79 -10.11
CA GLY A 392 0.72 21.95 -10.46
C GLY A 392 -0.20 21.52 -9.32
N SER A 393 -1.26 20.78 -9.65
CA SER A 393 -2.24 20.28 -8.67
C SER A 393 -1.63 19.44 -7.54
N LYS A 394 -0.53 18.71 -7.79
CA LYS A 394 0.20 18.00 -6.72
C LYS A 394 0.80 18.96 -5.71
N GLY A 395 1.43 20.04 -6.18
CA GLY A 395 2.03 21.05 -5.29
C GLY A 395 0.98 21.81 -4.49
N LEU A 396 -0.17 22.09 -5.12
CA LEU A 396 -1.32 22.69 -4.45
C LEU A 396 -1.82 21.81 -3.31
N GLY A 397 -2.10 20.52 -3.58
CA GLY A 397 -2.56 19.56 -2.56
C GLY A 397 -1.52 19.27 -1.48
N GLU A 398 -0.25 19.01 -1.85
CA GLU A 398 0.83 18.77 -0.89
C GLU A 398 0.98 19.93 0.10
N SER A 399 0.98 21.17 -0.41
CA SER A 399 1.12 22.35 0.44
C SER A 399 -0.13 22.61 1.30
N TYR A 400 -1.31 22.17 0.88
CA TYR A 400 -2.52 22.20 1.71
C TYR A 400 -2.41 21.20 2.87
N ILE A 401 -2.02 19.95 2.57
CA ILE A 401 -1.80 18.90 3.58
C ILE A 401 -0.77 19.35 4.62
N ASP A 402 0.29 20.04 4.19
CA ASP A 402 1.30 20.59 5.08
C ASP A 402 0.84 21.81 5.91
N GLY A 403 -0.36 22.35 5.64
CA GLY A 403 -0.87 23.54 6.30
C GLY A 403 -0.18 24.84 5.86
N TRP A 404 0.37 24.90 4.65
CA TRP A 404 1.07 26.09 4.13
C TRP A 404 0.13 27.17 3.60
N TRP A 405 -1.14 26.84 3.38
CA TRP A 405 -2.18 27.77 3.00
C TRP A 405 -3.56 27.25 3.42
N THR A 406 -4.52 28.17 3.51
CA THR A 406 -5.92 27.89 3.81
C THR A 406 -6.82 28.68 2.86
N THR A 407 -8.10 28.34 2.81
CA THR A 407 -9.10 29.04 2.01
C THR A 407 -10.43 29.06 2.75
N ASP A 408 -11.28 30.04 2.45
CA ASP A 408 -12.66 30.11 2.95
C ASP A 408 -13.59 29.13 2.22
N ASP A 409 -13.36 28.91 0.93
CA ASP A 409 -14.09 27.94 0.12
C ASP A 409 -13.14 27.09 -0.73
N LEU A 410 -12.92 25.84 -0.31
CA LEU A 410 -12.03 24.92 -1.01
C LEU A 410 -12.66 24.35 -2.28
N VAL A 411 -13.98 24.12 -2.28
CA VAL A 411 -14.72 23.62 -3.43
C VAL A 411 -14.78 24.71 -4.50
N GLY A 412 -15.12 25.94 -4.10
CA GLY A 412 -15.10 27.11 -4.98
C GLY A 412 -13.73 27.37 -5.59
N LEU A 413 -12.64 27.19 -4.81
CA LEU A 413 -11.28 27.29 -5.35
C LEU A 413 -11.05 26.26 -6.47
N VAL A 414 -11.39 25.00 -6.23
CA VAL A 414 -11.22 23.92 -7.22
C VAL A 414 -12.07 24.20 -8.46
N ARG A 415 -13.34 24.59 -8.28
CA ARG A 415 -14.25 24.95 -9.37
C ARG A 415 -13.66 26.07 -10.24
N LEU A 416 -13.16 27.14 -9.61
CA LEU A 416 -12.55 28.27 -10.30
C LEU A 416 -11.27 27.86 -11.07
N LEU A 417 -10.44 26.99 -10.50
CA LEU A 417 -9.26 26.44 -11.18
C LEU A 417 -9.64 25.58 -12.39
N ILE A 418 -10.72 24.79 -12.31
CA ILE A 418 -11.19 23.95 -13.41
C ILE A 418 -11.73 24.78 -14.57
N ARG A 419 -12.51 25.83 -14.29
CA ARG A 419 -13.00 26.78 -15.32
C ARG A 419 -11.86 27.41 -16.13
N ASN A 420 -10.70 27.56 -15.51
CA ASN A 420 -9.51 28.17 -16.10
C ASN A 420 -8.42 27.15 -16.48
N LEU A 421 -8.74 25.85 -16.47
CA LEU A 421 -7.76 24.77 -16.59
C LEU A 421 -7.00 24.79 -17.92
N ASP A 422 -7.65 25.09 -19.04
CA ASP A 422 -6.98 25.10 -20.35
C ASP A 422 -5.91 26.19 -20.42
N GLY A 423 -6.20 27.38 -19.86
CA GLY A 423 -5.21 28.46 -19.74
C GLY A 423 -4.06 28.10 -18.81
N LEU A 424 -4.35 27.41 -17.70
CA LEU A 424 -3.35 26.88 -16.76
C LEU A 424 -2.46 25.82 -17.41
N ASP A 425 -3.05 24.90 -18.16
CA ASP A 425 -2.35 23.80 -18.85
C ASP A 425 -1.45 24.31 -19.97
N ASP A 426 -1.93 25.25 -20.79
CA ASP A 426 -1.13 25.88 -21.84
C ASP A 426 0.08 26.61 -21.28
N PHE A 427 -0.13 27.36 -20.20
CA PHE A 427 0.95 28.01 -19.47
C PHE A 427 1.95 26.98 -18.94
N ARG A 428 1.48 25.94 -18.26
CA ARG A 428 2.34 24.87 -17.71
C ARG A 428 3.14 24.18 -18.80
N ASN A 429 2.53 23.90 -19.95
CA ASN A 429 3.22 23.28 -21.08
C ASN A 429 4.31 24.20 -21.64
N ARG A 430 4.05 25.51 -21.78
CA ARG A 430 5.07 26.49 -22.17
C ARG A 430 6.19 26.59 -21.14
N PHE A 431 5.84 26.67 -19.86
CA PHE A 431 6.79 26.75 -18.76
C PHE A 431 7.66 25.50 -18.69
N ASN A 432 7.07 24.31 -18.68
CA ASN A 432 7.77 23.02 -18.70
C ASN A 432 8.71 22.89 -19.89
N ARG A 433 8.32 23.36 -21.10
CA ARG A 433 9.22 23.41 -22.26
C ARG A 433 10.39 24.37 -22.06
N ALA A 434 10.14 25.55 -21.48
CA ALA A 434 11.17 26.56 -21.23
C ALA A 434 12.17 26.11 -20.15
N ILE A 435 11.69 25.42 -19.11
CA ILE A 435 12.54 24.89 -18.04
C ILE A 435 13.06 23.49 -18.32
N ALA A 436 12.56 22.77 -19.34
CA ALA A 436 12.94 21.41 -19.67
C ALA A 436 14.46 21.17 -19.66
N PRO A 437 15.31 21.99 -20.32
CA PRO A 437 16.76 21.77 -20.29
C PRO A 437 17.36 21.94 -18.88
N VAL A 438 16.90 22.92 -18.11
CA VAL A 438 17.36 23.18 -16.73
C VAL A 438 16.86 22.11 -15.76
N ALA A 439 15.60 21.70 -15.91
CA ALA A 439 14.97 20.64 -15.14
C ALA A 439 15.58 19.27 -15.49
N ASP A 440 16.01 19.03 -16.72
CA ASP A 440 16.71 17.80 -17.13
C ASP A 440 18.13 17.75 -16.58
N VAL A 441 18.86 18.88 -16.59
CA VAL A 441 20.17 18.99 -15.91
C VAL A 441 20.03 18.84 -14.38
N ALA A 442 19.05 19.51 -13.77
CA ALA A 442 18.76 19.39 -12.34
C ALA A 442 18.28 17.97 -11.95
N ARG A 443 17.61 17.25 -12.86
CA ARG A 443 17.18 15.84 -12.68
C ARG A 443 18.34 14.86 -12.85
N ARG A 444 19.32 15.17 -13.72
CA ARG A 444 20.58 14.43 -13.86
C ARG A 444 21.54 14.66 -12.69
N LEU A 445 21.48 15.84 -12.07
CA LEU A 445 22.27 16.20 -10.89
C LEU A 445 21.57 15.89 -9.56
N ARG A 446 20.25 15.69 -9.55
CA ARG A 446 19.51 15.20 -8.38
C ARG A 446 19.74 13.69 -8.26
N PRO A 447 20.17 13.18 -7.09
CA PRO A 447 20.15 11.74 -6.85
C PRO A 447 18.71 11.24 -7.00
N PRO A 448 18.48 10.02 -7.53
CA PRO A 448 17.13 9.51 -7.80
C PRO A 448 16.32 9.41 -6.50
N SER A 449 15.51 10.42 -6.24
CA SER A 449 14.50 10.43 -5.19
C SER A 449 13.31 9.60 -5.63
N ARG A 450 13.46 8.27 -5.62
CA ARG A 450 12.33 7.32 -5.80
C ARG A 450 11.81 6.76 -4.48
N SER A 451 12.52 6.99 -3.37
CA SER A 451 12.22 6.43 -2.06
C SER A 451 11.49 7.38 -1.11
N ARG A 452 11.54 8.70 -1.34
CA ARG A 452 10.78 9.69 -0.56
C ARG A 452 9.31 9.70 -0.98
N ASP A 453 9.12 9.66 -2.29
CA ASP A 453 7.82 9.78 -2.93
C ASP A 453 6.89 8.58 -2.69
N LYS A 454 7.40 7.39 -2.36
CA LYS A 454 6.56 6.20 -2.14
C LYS A 454 6.24 5.94 -0.67
N ARG A 455 7.04 6.47 0.26
CA ARG A 455 6.82 6.29 1.71
C ARG A 455 5.66 7.13 2.23
N GLU A 456 5.40 8.29 1.63
CA GLU A 456 4.24 9.13 1.97
C GLU A 456 2.91 8.57 1.42
N ILE A 457 2.96 7.76 0.35
CA ILE A 457 1.75 7.20 -0.31
C ILE A 457 1.23 5.95 0.42
N ALA A 458 2.11 5.19 1.07
CA ALA A 458 1.77 3.92 1.69
C ALA A 458 0.90 4.05 2.96
N ALA A 459 0.74 5.25 3.52
CA ALA A 459 0.00 5.47 4.77
C ALA A 459 -1.53 5.35 4.66
N HIS A 460 -2.08 5.29 3.44
CA HIS A 460 -3.53 5.40 3.20
C HIS A 460 -4.27 4.07 3.05
N TYR A 461 -3.55 2.95 2.88
CA TYR A 461 -4.17 1.62 2.83
C TYR A 461 -4.38 0.98 4.21
N ASP A 462 -3.90 1.63 5.27
CA ASP A 462 -4.10 1.25 6.68
C ASP A 462 -5.27 2.02 7.34
N LEU A 463 -6.09 2.74 6.58
CA LEU A 463 -7.30 3.37 7.11
C LEU A 463 -8.36 2.28 7.35
N GLY A 464 -8.52 1.92 8.62
CA GLY A 464 -9.54 0.96 9.05
C GLY A 464 -10.97 1.50 8.91
N ASN A 465 -11.94 0.62 9.10
CA ASN A 465 -13.38 0.92 8.97
C ASN A 465 -13.80 2.12 9.84
N ASP A 466 -13.22 2.24 11.04
CA ASP A 466 -13.46 3.33 11.99
C ASP A 466 -13.26 4.74 11.40
N PHE A 467 -12.37 4.90 10.41
CA PHE A 467 -12.17 6.19 9.75
C PHE A 467 -13.31 6.50 8.79
N PHE A 468 -13.72 5.51 7.99
CA PHE A 468 -14.79 5.67 7.01
C PHE A 468 -16.16 5.86 7.68
N GLU A 469 -16.38 5.22 8.83
CA GLU A 469 -17.59 5.41 9.65
C GLU A 469 -17.81 6.86 10.10
N LEU A 470 -16.76 7.69 10.15
CA LEU A 470 -16.88 9.11 10.52
C LEU A 470 -17.74 9.91 9.53
N PHE A 471 -17.71 9.54 8.25
CA PHE A 471 -18.35 10.34 7.20
C PHE A 471 -19.26 9.56 6.25
N LEU A 472 -19.13 8.24 6.15
CA LEU A 472 -20.08 7.41 5.40
C LEU A 472 -21.40 7.27 6.15
N ASP A 473 -22.42 6.80 5.44
CA ASP A 473 -23.71 6.39 5.99
C ASP A 473 -23.65 4.94 6.54
N PRO A 474 -24.69 4.45 7.25
CA PRO A 474 -24.71 3.12 7.84
C PRO A 474 -24.50 1.96 6.86
N THR A 475 -24.78 2.13 5.56
CA THR A 475 -24.51 1.10 4.55
C THR A 475 -23.02 0.95 4.24
N MET A 476 -22.18 1.87 4.72
CA MET A 476 -20.74 1.95 4.45
C MET A 476 -20.42 2.04 2.95
N ALA A 477 -21.32 2.63 2.16
CA ALA A 477 -21.17 2.75 0.73
C ALA A 477 -20.22 3.90 0.36
N TYR A 478 -18.98 3.56 0.04
CA TYR A 478 -18.01 4.52 -0.49
C TYR A 478 -18.13 4.64 -2.02
N SER A 479 -19.29 5.12 -2.47
CA SER A 479 -19.62 5.36 -3.88
C SER A 479 -20.77 6.36 -3.99
N CYS A 480 -21.10 6.86 -5.17
CA CYS A 480 -22.17 7.85 -5.34
C CYS A 480 -23.55 7.30 -4.95
N GLY A 481 -24.33 8.07 -4.17
CA GLY A 481 -25.77 7.86 -3.93
C GLY A 481 -26.66 8.55 -4.98
N LEU A 482 -27.97 8.32 -4.94
CA LEU A 482 -28.95 9.01 -5.80
C LEU A 482 -29.98 9.75 -4.95
N PHE A 483 -30.14 11.05 -5.19
CA PHE A 483 -30.95 11.95 -4.37
C PHE A 483 -32.24 12.33 -5.09
N ASP A 484 -33.38 12.31 -4.41
CA ASP A 484 -34.69 12.74 -4.96
C ASP A 484 -35.05 14.18 -4.54
N GLY A 485 -34.12 14.87 -3.88
CA GLY A 485 -34.29 16.22 -3.36
C GLY A 485 -33.38 16.49 -2.17
N ALA A 486 -33.31 17.75 -1.73
CA ALA A 486 -32.40 18.21 -0.67
C ALA A 486 -32.62 17.52 0.70
N GLU A 487 -33.85 17.07 0.97
CA GLU A 487 -34.23 16.36 2.20
C GLU A 487 -33.85 14.87 2.18
N THR A 488 -33.36 14.35 1.05
CA THR A 488 -32.96 12.94 0.96
C THR A 488 -31.73 12.71 1.82
N SER A 489 -31.83 11.81 2.80
CA SER A 489 -30.68 11.43 3.63
C SER A 489 -29.63 10.70 2.78
N LEU A 490 -28.36 10.75 3.20
CA LEU A 490 -27.28 10.03 2.51
C LEU A 490 -27.54 8.51 2.47
N GLU A 491 -28.06 7.94 3.55
CA GLU A 491 -28.45 6.52 3.63
C GLU A 491 -29.54 6.19 2.60
N SER A 492 -30.62 6.97 2.58
CA SER A 492 -31.71 6.80 1.61
C SER A 492 -31.21 6.96 0.17
N ALA A 493 -30.25 7.85 -0.07
CA ALA A 493 -29.66 8.04 -1.37
C ALA A 493 -28.82 6.82 -1.82
N GLN A 494 -28.09 6.18 -0.91
CA GLN A 494 -27.35 4.94 -1.20
C GLN A 494 -28.30 3.78 -1.47
N GLU A 495 -29.35 3.62 -0.66
CA GLU A 495 -30.38 2.61 -0.90
C GLU A 495 -31.09 2.80 -2.23
N ALA A 496 -31.46 4.04 -2.58
CA ALA A 496 -32.08 4.37 -3.86
C ALA A 496 -31.16 4.02 -5.04
N LYS A 497 -29.86 4.27 -4.90
CA LYS A 497 -28.85 3.88 -5.88
C LYS A 497 -28.74 2.36 -6.03
N PHE A 498 -28.69 1.61 -4.94
CA PHE A 498 -28.68 0.14 -4.99
C PHE A 498 -29.94 -0.38 -5.68
N ASP A 499 -31.11 0.06 -5.22
CA ASP A 499 -32.39 -0.34 -5.78
C ASP A 499 -32.50 -0.05 -7.28
N ARG A 500 -32.02 1.11 -7.72
CA ARG A 500 -32.00 1.45 -9.16
C ARG A 500 -31.13 0.48 -9.95
N LEU A 501 -29.89 0.22 -9.51
CA LEU A 501 -28.98 -0.70 -10.20
C LEU A 501 -29.59 -2.09 -10.31
N LEU A 502 -30.14 -2.61 -9.21
CA LEU A 502 -30.73 -3.95 -9.14
C LEU A 502 -32.03 -4.07 -9.96
N ARG A 503 -32.89 -3.04 -9.95
CA ARG A 503 -34.07 -2.98 -10.84
C ARG A 503 -33.67 -2.86 -12.30
N SER A 504 -32.59 -2.14 -12.62
CA SER A 504 -32.17 -1.92 -14.00
C SER A 504 -31.75 -3.19 -14.75
N ILE A 505 -31.46 -4.27 -14.02
CA ILE A 505 -31.12 -5.59 -14.55
C ILE A 505 -32.24 -6.61 -14.34
N ASP A 506 -33.43 -6.18 -13.90
CA ASP A 506 -34.57 -7.04 -13.54
C ASP A 506 -34.18 -8.13 -12.53
N LEU A 507 -33.47 -7.77 -11.46
CA LEU A 507 -33.11 -8.74 -10.42
C LEU A 507 -34.38 -9.24 -9.70
N GLY A 508 -34.53 -10.55 -9.60
CA GLY A 508 -35.58 -11.21 -8.84
C GLY A 508 -35.07 -12.26 -7.83
N PRO A 509 -35.98 -12.91 -7.08
CA PRO A 509 -35.62 -13.84 -6.01
C PRO A 509 -35.03 -15.18 -6.49
N GLU A 510 -35.29 -15.54 -7.74
CA GLU A 510 -34.76 -16.75 -8.38
C GLU A 510 -33.38 -16.54 -9.01
N ASP A 511 -32.91 -15.28 -9.08
CA ASP A 511 -31.64 -14.95 -9.69
C ASP A 511 -30.44 -15.25 -8.80
N HIS A 512 -29.31 -15.53 -9.46
CA HIS A 512 -28.00 -15.53 -8.84
C HIS A 512 -27.20 -14.34 -9.34
N LEU A 513 -27.02 -13.35 -8.47
CA LEU A 513 -26.23 -12.15 -8.70
C LEU A 513 -24.75 -12.41 -8.38
N VAL A 514 -23.85 -12.02 -9.29
CA VAL A 514 -22.44 -11.79 -8.94
C VAL A 514 -22.14 -10.29 -8.82
N GLU A 515 -21.62 -9.90 -7.66
CA GLU A 515 -21.11 -8.55 -7.41
C GLU A 515 -19.58 -8.54 -7.50
N ILE A 516 -19.05 -7.72 -8.41
CA ILE A 516 -17.61 -7.47 -8.53
C ILE A 516 -17.26 -6.19 -7.77
N GLY A 517 -16.63 -6.36 -6.60
CA GLY A 517 -16.26 -5.28 -5.69
C GLY A 517 -17.26 -5.14 -4.54
N THR A 518 -17.11 -5.97 -3.50
CA THR A 518 -18.02 -6.02 -2.34
C THR A 518 -18.18 -4.70 -1.59
N GLY A 519 -17.15 -3.86 -1.57
CA GLY A 519 -17.09 -2.75 -0.62
C GLY A 519 -17.24 -3.29 0.81
N TRP A 520 -18.17 -2.71 1.57
CA TRP A 520 -18.53 -3.18 2.92
C TRP A 520 -19.87 -3.92 2.96
N GLY A 521 -20.36 -4.41 1.81
CA GLY A 521 -21.48 -5.34 1.73
C GLY A 521 -22.87 -4.74 1.61
N GLY A 522 -23.03 -3.41 1.65
CA GLY A 522 -24.33 -2.75 1.59
C GLY A 522 -25.21 -3.18 0.40
N LEU A 523 -24.62 -3.28 -0.80
CA LEU A 523 -25.36 -3.73 -2.00
C LEU A 523 -25.74 -5.21 -1.90
N ALA A 524 -24.80 -6.08 -1.53
CA ALA A 524 -25.06 -7.52 -1.39
C ALA A 524 -26.19 -7.80 -0.39
N VAL A 525 -26.19 -7.08 0.75
CA VAL A 525 -27.24 -7.16 1.76
C VAL A 525 -28.57 -6.67 1.20
N ARG A 526 -28.60 -5.53 0.52
CA ARG A 526 -29.82 -5.00 -0.10
C ARG A 526 -30.40 -5.96 -1.15
N ALA A 527 -29.56 -6.54 -2.00
CA ALA A 527 -29.96 -7.53 -3.01
C ALA A 527 -30.58 -8.79 -2.37
N ALA A 528 -30.00 -9.30 -1.29
CA ALA A 528 -30.53 -10.46 -0.59
C ALA A 528 -31.82 -10.16 0.17
N GLN A 529 -31.88 -9.05 0.92
CA GLN A 529 -33.02 -8.74 1.80
C GLN A 529 -34.24 -8.22 1.05
N VAL A 530 -34.04 -7.35 0.05
CA VAL A 530 -35.14 -6.65 -0.63
C VAL A 530 -35.56 -7.36 -1.91
N PHE A 531 -34.61 -7.91 -2.66
CA PHE A 531 -34.89 -8.60 -3.93
C PHE A 531 -34.94 -10.12 -3.78
N GLY A 532 -34.51 -10.67 -2.63
CA GLY A 532 -34.52 -12.12 -2.36
C GLY A 532 -33.47 -12.91 -3.13
N ALA A 533 -32.61 -12.25 -3.91
CA ALA A 533 -31.66 -12.92 -4.78
C ALA A 533 -30.58 -13.67 -4.01
N ARG A 534 -30.01 -14.71 -4.62
CA ARG A 534 -28.75 -15.28 -4.16
C ARG A 534 -27.61 -14.39 -4.66
N VAL A 535 -26.62 -14.10 -3.81
CA VAL A 535 -25.53 -13.18 -4.11
C VAL A 535 -24.18 -13.86 -3.87
N THR A 536 -23.31 -13.79 -4.86
CA THR A 536 -21.87 -14.02 -4.68
C THR A 536 -21.15 -12.70 -4.86
N THR A 537 -20.48 -12.21 -3.82
CA THR A 537 -19.74 -10.95 -3.86
C THR A 537 -18.25 -11.20 -3.64
N THR A 538 -17.38 -10.44 -4.32
CA THR A 538 -15.92 -10.61 -4.21
C THR A 538 -15.19 -9.32 -3.88
N THR A 539 -14.18 -9.42 -3.02
CA THR A 539 -13.23 -8.35 -2.70
C THR A 539 -11.81 -8.90 -2.60
N ILE A 540 -10.82 -8.03 -2.79
CA ILE A 540 -9.39 -8.32 -2.52
C ILE A 540 -8.94 -7.80 -1.15
N SER A 541 -9.79 -7.04 -0.45
CA SER A 541 -9.49 -6.47 0.86
C SER A 541 -9.93 -7.43 1.97
N VAL A 542 -8.96 -7.79 2.82
CA VAL A 542 -9.20 -8.65 4.00
C VAL A 542 -10.17 -7.97 4.97
N GLU A 543 -10.06 -6.65 5.16
CA GLU A 543 -10.90 -5.89 6.08
C GLU A 543 -12.35 -5.80 5.59
N GLN A 544 -12.56 -5.57 4.29
CA GLN A 544 -13.89 -5.57 3.67
C GLN A 544 -14.54 -6.96 3.71
N HIS A 545 -13.75 -8.01 3.43
CA HIS A 545 -14.22 -9.38 3.56
C HIS A 545 -14.67 -9.65 4.99
N ARG A 546 -13.82 -9.39 5.98
CA ARG A 546 -14.13 -9.58 7.40
C ARG A 546 -15.39 -8.83 7.81
N TYR A 547 -15.46 -7.53 7.52
CA TYR A 547 -16.63 -6.70 7.84
C TYR A 547 -17.91 -7.24 7.20
N THR A 548 -17.85 -7.59 5.92
CA THR A 548 -19.03 -8.05 5.18
C THR A 548 -19.48 -9.43 5.66
N THR A 549 -18.56 -10.36 5.92
CA THR A 549 -18.90 -11.67 6.50
C THR A 549 -19.59 -11.50 7.86
N GLU A 550 -19.04 -10.67 8.75
CA GLU A 550 -19.64 -10.39 10.06
C GLU A 550 -21.02 -9.70 9.94
N LEU A 551 -21.20 -8.84 8.93
CA LEU A 551 -22.49 -8.22 8.63
C LEU A 551 -23.52 -9.24 8.15
N VAL A 552 -23.14 -10.10 7.20
CA VAL A 552 -24.00 -11.17 6.67
C VAL A 552 -24.41 -12.16 7.76
N ASP A 553 -23.46 -12.55 8.62
CA ASP A 553 -23.72 -13.41 9.79
C ASP A 553 -24.74 -12.78 10.74
N ARG A 554 -24.52 -11.51 11.10
CA ARG A 554 -25.38 -10.77 12.02
C ARG A 554 -26.80 -10.60 11.52
N LEU A 555 -26.96 -10.46 10.19
CA LEU A 555 -28.26 -10.34 9.54
C LEU A 555 -28.89 -11.70 9.20
N GLY A 556 -28.19 -12.81 9.44
CA GLY A 556 -28.68 -14.16 9.17
C GLY A 556 -28.82 -14.48 7.68
N LEU A 557 -27.99 -13.88 6.82
CA LEU A 557 -28.09 -13.98 5.35
C LEU A 557 -27.14 -15.01 4.73
N ASN A 558 -26.55 -15.89 5.53
CA ASN A 558 -25.54 -16.87 5.09
C ASN A 558 -26.03 -17.87 4.04
N ASP A 559 -27.34 -18.12 3.98
CA ASP A 559 -27.96 -18.98 2.97
C ASP A 559 -28.12 -18.28 1.61
N ARG A 560 -28.05 -16.95 1.59
CA ARG A 560 -28.25 -16.12 0.39
C ARG A 560 -27.00 -15.40 -0.08
N VAL A 561 -26.08 -15.01 0.81
CA VAL A 561 -24.91 -14.21 0.48
C VAL A 561 -23.62 -15.00 0.73
N THR A 562 -22.83 -15.18 -0.32
CA THR A 562 -21.47 -15.72 -0.26
C THR A 562 -20.46 -14.60 -0.49
N VAL A 563 -19.57 -14.39 0.48
CA VAL A 563 -18.48 -13.39 0.41
C VAL A 563 -17.17 -14.09 0.07
N LEU A 564 -16.51 -13.66 -1.00
CA LEU A 564 -15.26 -14.23 -1.47
C LEU A 564 -14.10 -13.25 -1.28
N LEU A 565 -13.00 -13.73 -0.69
CA LEU A 565 -11.71 -13.04 -0.70
C LEU A 565 -10.91 -13.48 -1.93
N SER A 566 -11.33 -13.03 -3.10
CA SER A 566 -10.73 -13.41 -4.39
C SER A 566 -10.64 -12.22 -5.33
N ASP A 567 -9.65 -12.27 -6.21
CA ASP A 567 -9.62 -11.38 -7.36
C ASP A 567 -10.74 -11.76 -8.33
N TYR A 568 -11.44 -10.76 -8.89
CA TYR A 568 -12.56 -10.97 -9.79
C TYR A 568 -12.18 -11.82 -11.03
N ARG A 569 -10.91 -11.75 -11.45
CA ARG A 569 -10.39 -12.48 -12.61
C ARG A 569 -10.38 -13.99 -12.40
N ASP A 570 -10.30 -14.41 -11.15
CA ASP A 570 -10.23 -15.81 -10.74
C ASP A 570 -11.62 -16.40 -10.41
N LEU A 571 -12.68 -15.58 -10.45
CA LEU A 571 -14.05 -16.06 -10.24
C LEU A 571 -14.44 -17.11 -11.28
N THR A 572 -15.12 -18.15 -10.83
CA THR A 572 -15.66 -19.23 -11.66
C THR A 572 -17.18 -19.31 -11.53
N GLY A 573 -17.80 -20.09 -12.42
CA GLY A 573 -19.25 -20.26 -12.47
C GLY A 573 -19.93 -19.35 -13.48
N THR A 574 -21.25 -19.41 -13.47
CA THR A 574 -22.15 -18.68 -14.36
C THR A 574 -23.30 -18.14 -13.50
N TYR A 575 -23.69 -16.90 -13.76
CA TYR A 575 -24.62 -16.11 -12.95
C TYR A 575 -25.65 -15.47 -13.88
N SER A 576 -26.91 -15.34 -13.43
CA SER A 576 -27.97 -14.74 -14.24
C SER A 576 -27.85 -13.22 -14.32
N LYS A 577 -27.30 -12.59 -13.27
CA LYS A 577 -27.14 -11.14 -13.16
C LYS A 577 -25.73 -10.78 -12.69
N LEU A 578 -25.24 -9.61 -13.11
CA LEU A 578 -23.95 -9.07 -12.64
C LEU A 578 -24.07 -7.59 -12.25
N VAL A 579 -23.37 -7.20 -11.20
CA VAL A 579 -23.23 -5.78 -10.84
C VAL A 579 -21.78 -5.44 -10.50
N SER A 580 -21.35 -4.24 -10.89
CA SER A 580 -20.05 -3.69 -10.54
C SER A 580 -20.21 -2.19 -10.29
N VAL A 581 -19.91 -1.75 -9.07
CA VAL A 581 -20.03 -0.34 -8.68
C VAL A 581 -18.65 0.24 -8.46
N GLU A 582 -18.26 1.20 -9.28
CA GLU A 582 -17.05 2.03 -9.13
C GLU A 582 -15.75 1.23 -8.91
N MET A 583 -15.71 0.01 -9.47
CA MET A 583 -14.56 -0.89 -9.44
C MET A 583 -13.67 -0.69 -10.67
N ILE A 584 -14.24 -0.34 -11.82
CA ILE A 584 -13.53 -0.26 -13.11
C ILE A 584 -12.42 0.80 -13.11
N GLU A 585 -12.53 1.80 -12.24
CA GLU A 585 -11.56 2.87 -11.98
C GLU A 585 -10.26 2.33 -11.38
N ALA A 586 -10.33 1.21 -10.65
CA ALA A 586 -9.18 0.48 -10.12
C ALA A 586 -8.55 -0.47 -11.15
N VAL A 587 -9.19 -0.68 -12.30
CA VAL A 587 -8.66 -1.47 -13.41
C VAL A 587 -7.83 -0.57 -14.32
N ASP A 588 -6.54 -0.90 -14.50
CA ASP A 588 -5.68 -0.17 -15.44
C ASP A 588 -6.33 -0.17 -16.83
N TRP A 589 -6.23 0.96 -17.55
CA TRP A 589 -6.87 1.12 -18.85
C TRP A 589 -6.47 0.05 -19.88
N ARG A 590 -5.32 -0.60 -19.72
CA ARG A 590 -4.87 -1.72 -20.57
C ARG A 590 -5.64 -3.01 -20.30
N ASP A 591 -6.19 -3.16 -19.11
CA ASP A 591 -6.87 -4.37 -18.62
C ASP A 591 -8.40 -4.24 -18.64
N GLN A 592 -8.98 -3.12 -19.07
CA GLN A 592 -10.43 -2.92 -19.16
C GLN A 592 -11.12 -3.95 -20.07
N GLN A 593 -10.49 -4.37 -21.18
CA GLN A 593 -11.02 -5.48 -22.00
C GLN A 593 -11.00 -6.81 -21.23
N THR A 594 -9.98 -7.06 -20.40
CA THR A 594 -9.91 -8.25 -19.54
C THR A 594 -11.01 -8.24 -18.49
N PHE A 595 -11.34 -7.06 -17.94
CA PHE A 595 -12.49 -6.88 -17.06
C PHE A 595 -13.78 -7.33 -17.74
N PHE A 596 -14.13 -6.76 -18.90
CA PHE A 596 -15.35 -7.15 -19.60
C PHE A 596 -15.34 -8.60 -20.10
N LYS A 597 -14.17 -9.17 -20.46
CA LYS A 597 -14.08 -10.61 -20.81
C LYS A 597 -14.45 -11.50 -19.62
N THR A 598 -14.09 -11.06 -18.42
CA THR A 598 -14.45 -11.75 -17.20
C THR A 598 -15.95 -11.63 -16.93
N CYS A 599 -16.51 -10.42 -17.03
CA CYS A 599 -17.96 -10.22 -16.89
C CYS A 599 -18.75 -11.06 -17.91
N ASN A 600 -18.29 -11.10 -19.17
CA ASN A 600 -18.92 -11.87 -20.24
C ASN A 600 -18.92 -13.38 -19.95
N ARG A 601 -17.81 -13.90 -19.42
CA ARG A 601 -17.65 -15.31 -19.05
C ARG A 601 -18.53 -15.71 -17.86
N LEU A 602 -18.69 -14.81 -16.89
CA LEU A 602 -19.46 -15.05 -15.68
C LEU A 602 -20.97 -14.94 -15.91
N LEU A 603 -21.40 -14.23 -16.95
CA LEU A 603 -22.82 -13.94 -17.18
C LEU A 603 -23.46 -14.93 -18.14
N GLU A 604 -24.66 -15.40 -17.81
CA GLU A 604 -25.50 -16.25 -18.67
C GLU A 604 -25.71 -15.63 -20.08
N PRO A 605 -25.97 -16.43 -21.14
CA PRO A 605 -26.13 -15.92 -22.51
C PRO A 605 -27.27 -14.90 -22.69
N ASP A 606 -28.24 -14.86 -21.80
CA ASP A 606 -29.36 -13.93 -21.71
C ASP A 606 -29.30 -13.01 -20.47
N GLY A 607 -28.19 -13.05 -19.73
CA GLY A 607 -28.00 -12.28 -18.51
C GLY A 607 -27.76 -10.79 -18.75
N ARG A 608 -28.01 -10.00 -17.70
CA ARG A 608 -27.83 -8.54 -17.68
C ARG A 608 -26.81 -8.10 -16.62
N MET A 609 -26.08 -7.04 -16.93
CA MET A 609 -25.05 -6.43 -16.08
C MET A 609 -25.37 -4.95 -15.85
N ALA A 610 -25.27 -4.49 -14.60
CA ALA A 610 -25.22 -3.06 -14.26
C ALA A 610 -23.79 -2.64 -13.89
N LEU A 611 -23.30 -1.58 -14.50
CA LEU A 611 -22.01 -0.96 -14.24
C LEU A 611 -22.23 0.49 -13.80
N GLN A 612 -21.82 0.85 -12.59
CA GLN A 612 -21.66 2.26 -12.20
C GLN A 612 -20.18 2.63 -12.31
N ALA A 613 -19.86 3.75 -12.97
CA ALA A 613 -18.48 4.18 -13.18
C ALA A 613 -18.34 5.69 -13.25
N ILE A 614 -17.31 6.22 -12.61
CA ILE A 614 -16.81 7.57 -12.82
C ILE A 614 -16.15 7.61 -14.21
N THR A 615 -16.52 8.61 -15.00
CA THR A 615 -16.00 8.79 -16.35
C THR A 615 -15.40 10.17 -16.56
N VAL A 616 -14.56 10.27 -17.59
CA VAL A 616 -14.08 11.54 -18.12
C VAL A 616 -14.53 11.67 -19.58
N ALA A 617 -14.66 12.90 -20.07
CA ALA A 617 -14.89 13.18 -21.49
C ALA A 617 -13.82 12.49 -22.38
N ASP A 618 -14.24 11.95 -23.52
CA ASP A 618 -13.37 11.14 -24.39
C ASP A 618 -12.12 11.89 -24.85
N ASN A 619 -12.24 13.18 -25.19
CA ASN A 619 -11.11 14.03 -25.59
C ASN A 619 -10.07 14.27 -24.48
N ARG A 620 -10.42 13.99 -23.21
CA ARG A 620 -9.53 14.11 -22.05
C ARG A 620 -8.97 12.77 -21.60
N PHE A 621 -9.52 11.65 -22.05
CA PHE A 621 -9.13 10.31 -21.60
C PHE A 621 -7.63 10.06 -21.80
N ASP A 622 -7.08 10.45 -22.95
CA ASP A 622 -5.64 10.35 -23.24
C ASP A 622 -4.77 11.15 -22.28
N ARG A 623 -5.20 12.35 -21.91
CA ARG A 623 -4.51 13.17 -20.91
C ARG A 623 -4.58 12.52 -19.54
N VAL A 624 -5.77 12.08 -19.13
CA VAL A 624 -6.00 11.45 -17.81
C VAL A 624 -5.19 10.18 -17.66
N ARG A 625 -5.19 9.26 -18.64
CA ARG A 625 -4.44 7.99 -18.52
C ARG A 625 -2.92 8.17 -18.49
N ASN A 626 -2.39 9.26 -19.06
CA ASN A 626 -0.95 9.52 -19.16
C ASN A 626 -0.40 10.51 -18.11
N THR A 627 -1.27 11.14 -17.32
CA THR A 627 -0.86 12.11 -16.29
C THR A 627 -0.99 11.48 -14.91
N GLU A 628 0.01 11.74 -14.06
CA GLU A 628 -0.09 11.50 -12.62
C GLU A 628 -0.51 12.82 -11.97
N ASP A 629 -1.67 12.85 -11.32
CA ASP A 629 -2.26 14.01 -10.64
C ASP A 629 -2.21 13.84 -9.10
N PHE A 630 -2.94 14.68 -8.37
CA PHE A 630 -3.06 14.57 -6.92
C PHE A 630 -3.69 13.25 -6.47
N ILE A 631 -4.79 12.82 -7.12
CA ILE A 631 -5.53 11.61 -6.75
C ILE A 631 -4.64 10.38 -6.94
N LYS A 632 -4.01 10.19 -8.11
CA LYS A 632 -3.12 9.05 -8.38
C LYS A 632 -1.88 9.03 -7.50
N ARG A 633 -1.48 10.21 -7.01
CA ARG A 633 -0.34 10.37 -6.12
C ARG A 633 -0.72 9.98 -4.69
N PHE A 634 -1.80 10.53 -4.14
CA PHE A 634 -2.07 10.46 -2.70
C PHE A 634 -3.23 9.54 -2.30
N VAL A 635 -4.19 9.30 -3.18
CA VAL A 635 -5.45 8.63 -2.81
C VAL A 635 -5.59 7.27 -3.50
N PHE A 636 -5.48 7.24 -4.83
CA PHE A 636 -5.64 6.02 -5.62
C PHE A 636 -4.50 5.77 -6.61
N PRO A 637 -3.32 5.31 -6.13
CA PRO A 637 -2.22 4.86 -6.97
C PRO A 637 -2.64 3.83 -8.03
N GLY A 638 -2.37 4.14 -9.28
CA GLY A 638 -2.66 3.25 -10.42
C GLY A 638 -4.11 3.30 -10.93
N SER A 639 -4.98 4.12 -10.35
CA SER A 639 -6.34 4.30 -10.86
C SER A 639 -6.36 4.95 -12.24
N CYS A 640 -7.40 4.65 -13.01
CA CYS A 640 -7.67 5.29 -14.27
C CYS A 640 -9.18 5.34 -14.51
N ILE A 641 -9.78 6.53 -14.37
CA ILE A 641 -11.17 6.74 -14.77
C ILE A 641 -11.31 6.52 -16.30
N PRO A 642 -12.22 5.63 -16.75
CA PRO A 642 -12.47 5.42 -18.17
C PRO A 642 -13.21 6.61 -18.80
N SER A 643 -13.37 6.56 -20.12
CA SER A 643 -14.39 7.33 -20.82
C SER A 643 -15.52 6.41 -21.31
N VAL A 644 -16.65 6.97 -21.73
CA VAL A 644 -17.77 6.17 -22.26
C VAL A 644 -17.34 5.40 -23.52
N ASP A 645 -16.54 6.01 -24.40
CA ASP A 645 -15.95 5.35 -25.57
C ASP A 645 -14.97 4.22 -25.17
N ALA A 646 -14.22 4.38 -24.07
CA ALA A 646 -13.38 3.29 -23.54
C ALA A 646 -14.21 2.11 -23.04
N ILE A 647 -15.27 2.37 -22.26
CA ILE A 647 -16.19 1.34 -21.74
C ILE A 647 -16.83 0.56 -22.88
N THR A 648 -17.46 1.25 -23.84
CA THR A 648 -18.21 0.63 -24.93
C THR A 648 -17.31 -0.15 -25.90
N ARG A 649 -16.10 0.34 -26.18
CA ARG A 649 -15.11 -0.42 -26.99
C ARG A 649 -14.56 -1.63 -26.25
N ALA A 650 -14.35 -1.53 -24.94
CA ALA A 650 -13.85 -2.65 -24.16
C ALA A 650 -14.90 -3.76 -24.03
N SER A 651 -16.17 -3.39 -23.78
CA SER A 651 -17.27 -4.35 -23.68
C SER A 651 -17.58 -5.04 -25.02
N SER A 652 -17.65 -4.30 -26.13
CA SER A 652 -17.88 -4.87 -27.48
C SER A 652 -16.76 -5.79 -27.94
N ARG A 653 -15.50 -5.53 -27.55
CA ARG A 653 -14.35 -6.40 -27.88
C ARG A 653 -14.19 -7.60 -26.94
N ALA A 654 -14.94 -7.63 -25.84
CA ALA A 654 -14.85 -8.69 -24.86
C ALA A 654 -15.80 -9.86 -25.15
N GLY A 655 -16.89 -9.61 -25.86
CA GLY A 655 -17.92 -10.59 -26.19
C GLY A 655 -19.08 -9.94 -26.92
N ASP A 656 -20.30 -10.44 -26.69
CA ASP A 656 -21.52 -10.04 -27.40
C ASP A 656 -22.41 -9.04 -26.64
N PHE A 657 -21.81 -8.21 -25.78
CA PHE A 657 -22.56 -7.24 -24.98
C PHE A 657 -23.23 -6.15 -25.82
N TRP A 658 -24.50 -5.88 -25.50
CA TRP A 658 -25.28 -4.74 -25.98
C TRP A 658 -25.43 -3.73 -24.86
N VAL A 659 -25.17 -2.44 -25.12
CA VAL A 659 -25.54 -1.36 -24.21
C VAL A 659 -27.04 -1.13 -24.37
N THR A 660 -27.82 -1.40 -23.32
CA THR A 660 -29.29 -1.27 -23.34
C THR A 660 -29.76 0.00 -22.63
N GLN A 661 -28.93 0.54 -21.73
CA GLN A 661 -29.19 1.79 -21.04
C GLN A 661 -27.88 2.49 -20.65
N LEU A 662 -27.85 3.82 -20.70
CA LEU A 662 -26.73 4.63 -20.24
C LEU A 662 -27.28 5.94 -19.68
N ASP A 663 -27.24 6.07 -18.35
CA ASP A 663 -27.64 7.29 -17.65
C ASP A 663 -26.46 7.97 -16.99
N GLU A 664 -26.56 9.27 -16.75
CA GLU A 664 -25.48 10.09 -16.22
C GLU A 664 -25.95 10.93 -15.02
N PHE A 665 -25.17 10.95 -13.93
CA PHE A 665 -25.58 11.49 -12.62
C PHE A 665 -24.50 12.34 -11.90
N PRO A 666 -23.78 13.27 -12.55
CA PRO A 666 -22.64 13.94 -11.92
C PRO A 666 -23.02 14.80 -10.72
N GLN A 667 -24.20 15.44 -10.74
CA GLN A 667 -24.65 16.29 -9.63
C GLN A 667 -24.93 15.49 -8.37
N HIS A 668 -25.36 14.22 -8.50
CA HIS A 668 -25.55 13.36 -7.34
C HIS A 668 -24.22 12.98 -6.68
N TYR A 669 -23.14 12.88 -7.46
CA TYR A 669 -21.82 12.63 -6.89
C TYR A 669 -21.26 13.90 -6.22
N ALA A 670 -21.46 15.07 -6.83
CA ALA A 670 -21.15 16.34 -6.16
C ALA A 670 -21.85 16.43 -4.80
N GLU A 671 -23.15 16.15 -4.74
CA GLU A 671 -23.92 16.11 -3.49
C GLU A 671 -23.42 15.03 -2.52
N THR A 672 -23.09 13.82 -3.00
CA THR A 672 -22.53 12.75 -2.15
C THR A 672 -21.23 13.20 -1.48
N LEU A 673 -20.32 13.82 -2.25
CA LEU A 673 -19.03 14.29 -1.76
C LEU A 673 -19.19 15.46 -0.80
N HIS A 674 -20.12 16.37 -1.08
CA HIS A 674 -20.49 17.45 -0.17
C HIS A 674 -20.94 16.91 1.19
N ARG A 675 -21.88 15.94 1.21
CA ARG A 675 -22.37 15.32 2.46
C ARG A 675 -21.28 14.56 3.22
N TRP A 676 -20.39 13.87 2.52
CA TRP A 676 -19.23 13.22 3.15
C TRP A 676 -18.28 14.24 3.77
N ARG A 677 -18.02 15.34 3.06
CA ARG A 677 -17.13 16.39 3.52
C ARG A 677 -17.69 17.10 4.75
N ASP A 678 -18.97 17.44 4.74
CA ASP A 678 -19.67 18.03 5.88
C ASP A 678 -19.61 17.10 7.11
N ARG A 679 -19.92 15.81 6.94
CA ARG A 679 -19.82 14.83 8.04
C ARG A 679 -18.38 14.66 8.54
N LEU A 680 -17.38 14.71 7.67
CA LEU A 680 -15.96 14.67 8.07
C LEU A 680 -15.58 15.91 8.91
N HIS A 681 -16.10 17.09 8.57
CA HIS A 681 -15.89 18.31 9.35
C HIS A 681 -16.61 18.27 10.68
N GLU A 682 -17.86 17.81 10.71
CA GLU A 682 -18.64 17.61 11.94
C GLU A 682 -17.95 16.58 12.86
N GLY A 683 -17.42 15.50 12.29
CA GLY A 683 -16.68 14.45 12.97
C GLY A 683 -15.21 14.75 13.25
N HIS A 684 -14.72 15.97 12.97
CA HIS A 684 -13.30 16.32 13.08
C HIS A 684 -12.74 16.06 14.48
N ASP A 685 -13.43 16.56 15.52
CA ASP A 685 -12.98 16.43 16.91
C ASP A 685 -12.97 14.96 17.36
N GLU A 686 -13.94 14.18 16.91
CA GLU A 686 -13.98 12.74 17.14
C GLU A 686 -12.82 12.04 16.44
N ALA A 687 -12.51 12.42 15.20
CA ALA A 687 -11.38 11.86 14.46
C ALA A 687 -10.04 12.11 15.20
N VAL A 688 -9.83 13.33 15.68
CA VAL A 688 -8.64 13.68 16.48
C VAL A 688 -8.58 12.87 17.78
N GLN A 689 -9.71 12.70 18.48
CA GLN A 689 -9.78 11.88 19.69
C GLN A 689 -9.47 10.39 19.43
N ARG A 690 -9.86 9.87 18.26
CA ARG A 690 -9.52 8.51 17.80
C ARG A 690 -8.06 8.36 17.34
N GLY A 691 -7.28 9.44 17.33
CA GLY A 691 -5.85 9.44 17.02
C GLY A 691 -5.52 9.74 15.55
N TYR A 692 -6.48 10.18 14.74
CA TYR A 692 -6.24 10.65 13.38
C TYR A 692 -5.61 12.05 13.42
N GLY A 693 -4.40 12.20 12.86
CA GLY A 693 -3.70 13.49 12.86
C GLY A 693 -4.22 14.49 11.82
N ASP A 694 -4.11 15.79 12.08
CA ASP A 694 -4.65 16.86 11.23
C ASP A 694 -4.21 16.79 9.76
N ALA A 695 -3.01 16.30 9.48
CA ALA A 695 -2.52 16.15 8.11
C ALA A 695 -3.37 15.16 7.30
N LEU A 696 -3.84 14.08 7.94
CA LEU A 696 -4.73 13.12 7.32
C LEU A 696 -6.11 13.75 7.07
N LEU A 697 -6.63 14.50 8.04
CA LEU A 697 -7.92 15.18 7.90
C LEU A 697 -7.86 16.23 6.78
N ARG A 698 -6.79 17.02 6.69
CA ARG A 698 -6.57 17.95 5.56
C ARG A 698 -6.41 17.24 4.22
N LEU A 699 -5.75 16.08 4.19
CA LEU A 699 -5.66 15.28 2.96
C LEU A 699 -7.05 14.88 2.47
N TRP A 700 -7.88 14.36 3.37
CA TRP A 700 -9.23 13.91 3.03
C TRP A 700 -10.18 15.06 2.71
N ASP A 701 -10.12 16.17 3.45
CA ASP A 701 -10.87 17.39 3.11
C ASP A 701 -10.52 17.89 1.71
N PHE A 702 -9.22 17.99 1.41
CA PHE A 702 -8.77 18.40 0.08
C PHE A 702 -9.20 17.42 -1.00
N TYR A 703 -9.07 16.12 -0.75
CA TYR A 703 -9.50 15.10 -1.71
C TYR A 703 -11.00 15.18 -2.01
N LEU A 704 -11.86 15.26 -0.99
CA LEU A 704 -13.31 15.34 -1.15
C LEU A 704 -13.69 16.63 -1.89
N ALA A 705 -13.15 17.79 -1.49
CA ALA A 705 -13.41 19.06 -2.17
C ALA A 705 -12.88 19.08 -3.62
N TYR A 706 -11.73 18.44 -3.86
CA TYR A 706 -11.14 18.31 -5.20
C TYR A 706 -12.04 17.51 -6.13
N CYS A 707 -12.60 16.40 -5.64
CA CYS A 707 -13.57 15.61 -6.39
C CYS A 707 -14.91 16.34 -6.56
N GLU A 708 -15.44 16.97 -5.50
CA GLU A 708 -16.71 17.69 -5.51
C GLU A 708 -16.71 18.79 -6.58
N GLY A 709 -15.68 19.64 -6.57
CA GLY A 709 -15.50 20.69 -7.58
C GLY A 709 -15.36 20.13 -8.99
N ALA A 710 -14.74 18.96 -9.16
CA ALA A 710 -14.62 18.31 -10.46
C ALA A 710 -15.94 17.79 -11.02
N PHE A 711 -16.88 17.35 -10.17
CA PHE A 711 -18.22 16.97 -10.60
C PHE A 711 -19.10 18.19 -10.90
N HIS A 712 -19.05 19.25 -10.06
CA HIS A 712 -19.80 20.48 -10.31
C HIS A 712 -19.45 21.11 -11.67
N GLU A 713 -18.17 21.16 -12.02
CA GLU A 713 -17.71 21.75 -13.28
C GLU A 713 -17.70 20.75 -14.46
N ARG A 714 -18.30 19.57 -14.30
CA ARG A 714 -18.31 18.48 -15.29
C ARG A 714 -16.93 18.20 -15.88
N TYR A 715 -15.91 18.25 -15.04
CA TYR A 715 -14.58 17.79 -15.40
C TYR A 715 -14.55 16.27 -15.52
N VAL A 716 -15.22 15.62 -14.58
CA VAL A 716 -15.59 14.20 -14.56
C VAL A 716 -17.11 14.06 -14.49
N SER A 717 -17.58 12.84 -14.71
CA SER A 717 -18.99 12.49 -14.58
C SER A 717 -19.16 11.11 -13.97
N LEU A 718 -20.40 10.71 -13.73
CA LEU A 718 -20.77 9.39 -13.24
C LEU A 718 -21.81 8.80 -14.17
N VAL A 719 -21.61 7.57 -14.62
CA VAL A 719 -22.58 6.85 -15.44
C VAL A 719 -23.07 5.58 -14.76
N GLN A 720 -24.33 5.23 -15.00
CA GLN A 720 -24.82 3.87 -14.85
C GLN A 720 -25.09 3.30 -16.26
N CYS A 721 -24.38 2.23 -16.60
CA CYS A 721 -24.44 1.55 -17.89
C CYS A 721 -25.03 0.16 -17.69
N VAL A 722 -26.13 -0.15 -18.37
CA VAL A 722 -26.70 -1.49 -18.39
C VAL A 722 -26.29 -2.19 -19.68
N LEU A 723 -25.69 -3.36 -19.51
CA LEU A 723 -25.20 -4.22 -20.58
C LEU A 723 -26.00 -5.52 -20.57
N ALA A 724 -26.40 -6.01 -21.73
CA ALA A 724 -27.08 -7.30 -21.86
C ALA A 724 -26.29 -8.21 -22.81
N ARG A 725 -26.33 -9.51 -22.55
CA ARG A 725 -25.77 -10.52 -23.45
C ARG A 725 -26.71 -10.68 -24.65
N SER A 726 -26.20 -11.15 -25.79
CA SER A 726 -26.98 -11.15 -27.05
C SER A 726 -28.22 -12.05 -27.04
N GLY A 727 -28.32 -12.98 -26.09
CA GLY A 727 -29.52 -13.82 -25.90
C GLY A 727 -30.66 -13.13 -25.15
N TRP A 728 -30.41 -11.97 -24.53
CA TRP A 728 -31.42 -11.22 -23.81
C TRP A 728 -32.43 -10.58 -24.77
N VAL A 729 -33.71 -10.69 -24.44
CA VAL A 729 -34.83 -10.10 -25.20
C VAL A 729 -35.66 -9.23 -24.25
N PRO A 730 -36.00 -7.98 -24.61
CA PRO A 730 -36.80 -7.07 -23.79
C PRO A 730 -38.24 -7.52 -23.51
#